data_AF-A0A6L8QCZ1-F1
#
_entry.id   AF-A0A6L8QCZ1-F1
#
_cell.length_a   1.000
_cell.length_b   1.000
_cell.length_c   1.000
_cell.angle_alpha   90.00
_cell.angle_beta   90.00
_cell.angle_gamma   90.00
#
_symmetry.space_group_name_H-M   'P 1'
#
loop_
_entity.id
_entity.type
_entity.pdbx_description
1 polymer ?
#
loop_
_entity_poly.entity_id
_entity_poly.type
_entity_poly.pdbx_seq_one_letter_code
_entity_poly.pdbx_strand_id
1 'polypeptide(L)'
;METSSKIHHFLNRVKIKWNRILFIQATYSIFTIIAGYVLVTGLFSFFQSPFLKYGWCGLIIILLGLGLYTSCRLSRIDKDRAALLTEAKYPELNNSLINAVQLERHLTSSQDKTFSLSFIREQLQRTQSEIQNIDPESVVSGQRAVPARNLFLVTLVALILATALLPDFKVLSDPQKLAQVTPKENKKAPQLTNQQTDYHISDLMLKLEYPSYTGLKREILAKGPLKALPGTEVQITGNSNLPIKEAELVVNNRDHFLMDVTELKKLKGSFMVREKGHYQFRITSPNGEKVLLKEKHSIELDQDKSPQVILFPSNPKPVYYETDTVQMYYESHDDFGISKIDLIAQINNDTLTKSIKRFKQPEKDSTGSFSWNLSLESLHPGDEVQYFLEVKDNDNVTGPNSGQSEIYSFVIFDSRKEQENLVRLQEELSEKMIALLANGLVEGEILKTTTTDPLSGKKLLSSHSDALIDIIGLAQRIRDQAKDFDNFPRPYLTLLTSIIKGLTAIREDQINTINKIQGTILKPTPAGFNAGSVAVLNNRMVAHLEQDILYLIKMTNRQKMEQVMDLEDQLSQLTEALREEFENIRDKKSPLTSNQLNSKLSKIQQTLQKMMDKLSRQNQTTPDEFLNSKSYKSMNLEDTVASLEKIKDLANQGKIDEALEQLKKVAEDLRELSNQLDQASSSMDSLVDNQVMEQIDESITKLESLEKKQKQVIESTSEINQKLRADQARQFEFSIKSFFDELIKDVAAIQDLLDKDSKYLDEHKAMIKMRELLQEETKVRQKIKSLSQKTIDSSLSEDLGENFKALNDARKQLSQSITEQDSLRTRGFQKFKESLPMIKEKYETLNELAELNDLNEFNVLFKNTYPEIFRWQGSMRSTRNQREDIGNRLNQDLKEVTRLNSEISKKLGSLKRKIESNNPSFLGEQDKSQLNKLADQEKEMSQQSKEMKDLFNKMNQQNPMLPPSLSKNMDNAERNLQNAESRLKSQQIQRGLDSENRALKSIQETKNQLNALKNSSSQMSDQGKRQTPLRLGTGNRRDS
;
A
#
# COMPACT_ATOMS: atom_id res chain seq x y z
N MET A 1 -32.36 -35.48 10.75
CA MET A 1 -31.58 -35.92 9.57
C MET A 1 -31.71 -34.97 8.39
N GLU A 2 -32.84 -34.27 8.22
CA GLU A 2 -33.02 -33.30 7.11
C GLU A 2 -32.07 -32.09 7.15
N THR A 3 -31.63 -31.64 8.33
CA THR A 3 -30.81 -30.42 8.48
C THR A 3 -29.40 -30.55 7.89
N SER A 4 -28.76 -31.70 8.11
CA SER A 4 -27.44 -32.01 7.55
C SER A 4 -27.44 -32.06 6.02
N SER A 5 -28.58 -32.43 5.41
CA SER A 5 -28.74 -32.55 3.95
C SER A 5 -28.58 -31.21 3.22
N LYS A 6 -29.02 -30.09 3.82
CA LYS A 6 -28.96 -28.77 3.16
C LYS A 6 -27.54 -28.20 3.12
N ILE A 7 -26.78 -28.35 4.21
CA ILE A 7 -25.36 -27.96 4.28
C ILE A 7 -24.55 -28.77 3.25
N HIS A 8 -24.82 -30.08 3.20
CA HIS A 8 -24.24 -30.99 2.22
C HIS A 8 -24.55 -30.59 0.78
N HIS A 9 -25.79 -30.23 0.49
CA HIS A 9 -26.22 -29.79 -0.84
C HIS A 9 -25.55 -28.47 -1.24
N PHE A 10 -25.45 -27.50 -0.32
CA PHE A 10 -24.75 -26.23 -0.53
C PHE A 10 -23.27 -26.47 -0.90
N LEU A 11 -22.53 -27.23 -0.09
CA LEU A 11 -21.11 -27.50 -0.32
C LEU A 11 -20.86 -28.32 -1.59
N ASN A 12 -21.78 -29.22 -1.95
CA ASN A 12 -21.71 -29.94 -3.21
C ASN A 12 -21.86 -29.00 -4.42
N ARG A 13 -22.72 -27.96 -4.35
CA ARG A 13 -22.83 -26.95 -5.42
C ARG A 13 -21.55 -26.13 -5.57
N VAL A 14 -20.96 -25.68 -4.46
CA VAL A 14 -19.65 -24.99 -4.46
C VAL A 14 -18.56 -25.87 -5.10
N LYS A 15 -18.54 -27.17 -4.76
CA LYS A 15 -17.61 -28.15 -5.33
C LYS A 15 -17.85 -28.37 -6.83
N ILE A 16 -19.10 -28.44 -7.29
CA ILE A 16 -19.43 -28.57 -8.71
C ILE A 16 -18.93 -27.35 -9.50
N LYS A 17 -19.15 -26.13 -8.98
CA LYS A 17 -18.64 -24.91 -9.60
C LYS A 17 -17.12 -24.88 -9.64
N TRP A 18 -16.47 -25.25 -8.55
CA TRP A 18 -15.01 -25.38 -8.50
C TRP A 18 -14.48 -26.36 -9.55
N ASN A 19 -15.10 -27.53 -9.67
CA ASN A 19 -14.74 -28.53 -10.66
C ASN A 19 -14.96 -28.03 -12.09
N ARG A 20 -16.02 -27.24 -12.34
CA ARG A 20 -16.26 -26.61 -13.65
C ARG A 20 -15.17 -25.60 -14.00
N ILE A 21 -14.73 -24.78 -13.04
CA ILE A 21 -13.62 -23.82 -13.25
C ILE A 21 -12.29 -24.56 -13.46
N LEU A 22 -12.02 -25.61 -12.69
CA LEU A 22 -10.85 -26.48 -12.91
C LEU A 22 -10.89 -27.16 -14.29
N PHE A 23 -12.06 -27.59 -14.74
CA PHE A 23 -12.22 -28.16 -16.07
C PHE A 23 -11.88 -27.13 -17.15
N ILE A 24 -12.40 -25.90 -17.04
CA ILE A 24 -12.07 -24.79 -17.95
C ILE A 24 -10.56 -24.50 -17.95
N GLN A 25 -9.95 -24.45 -16.77
CA GLN A 25 -8.51 -24.24 -16.62
C GLN A 25 -7.71 -25.38 -17.28
N ALA A 26 -8.09 -26.63 -17.05
CA ALA A 26 -7.49 -27.80 -17.70
C ALA A 26 -7.63 -27.73 -19.23
N THR A 27 -8.78 -27.30 -19.75
CA THR A 27 -8.99 -27.15 -21.19
C THR A 27 -8.04 -26.11 -21.80
N TYR A 28 -7.86 -24.94 -21.16
CA TYR A 28 -6.90 -23.94 -21.65
C TYR A 28 -5.46 -24.45 -21.60
N SER A 29 -5.09 -25.18 -20.55
CA SER A 29 -3.75 -25.76 -20.45
C SER A 29 -3.50 -26.83 -21.51
N ILE A 30 -4.49 -27.68 -21.82
CA ILE A 30 -4.42 -28.65 -22.92
C ILE A 30 -4.25 -27.93 -24.26
N PHE A 31 -5.06 -26.90 -24.52
CA PHE A 31 -4.93 -26.12 -25.76
C PHE A 31 -3.60 -25.39 -25.86
N THR A 32 -3.04 -24.92 -24.74
CA THR A 32 -1.70 -24.31 -24.70
C THR A 32 -0.61 -25.33 -25.05
N ILE A 33 -0.72 -26.57 -24.56
CA ILE A 33 0.21 -27.66 -24.89
C ILE A 33 0.11 -28.01 -26.38
N ILE A 34 -1.11 -28.10 -26.93
CA ILE A 34 -1.33 -28.38 -28.35
C ILE A 34 -0.75 -27.25 -29.21
N ALA A 35 -1.08 -25.99 -28.93
CA ALA A 35 -0.58 -24.83 -29.66
C ALA A 35 0.95 -24.72 -29.55
N GLY A 36 1.51 -24.92 -28.36
CA GLY A 36 2.95 -24.94 -28.11
C GLY A 36 3.66 -26.07 -28.86
N TYR A 37 3.07 -27.27 -28.91
CA TYR A 37 3.62 -28.38 -29.69
C TYR A 37 3.65 -28.08 -31.19
N VAL A 38 2.57 -27.52 -31.75
CA VAL A 38 2.52 -27.09 -33.15
C VAL A 38 3.56 -26.00 -33.42
N LEU A 39 3.71 -25.05 -32.49
CA LEU A 39 4.69 -23.96 -32.60
C LEU A 39 6.14 -24.48 -32.59
N VAL A 40 6.46 -25.39 -31.67
CA VAL A 40 7.80 -25.99 -31.54
C VAL A 40 8.14 -26.85 -32.76
N THR A 41 7.19 -27.68 -33.22
CA THR A 41 7.40 -28.54 -34.40
C THR A 41 7.52 -27.73 -35.70
N GLY A 42 6.75 -26.65 -35.84
CA GLY A 42 6.87 -25.70 -36.94
C GLY A 42 8.24 -25.00 -36.96
N LEU A 43 8.70 -24.48 -35.83
CA LEU A 43 10.00 -23.81 -35.73
C LEU A 43 11.18 -24.78 -35.89
N PHE A 44 11.05 -26.02 -35.39
CA PHE A 44 12.05 -27.07 -35.56
C PHE A 44 12.27 -27.43 -37.03
N SER A 45 11.19 -27.41 -37.82
CA SER A 45 11.21 -27.66 -39.26
C SER A 45 11.73 -26.47 -40.07
N PHE A 46 11.57 -25.24 -39.55
CA PHE A 46 11.93 -23.99 -40.22
C PHE A 46 13.44 -23.68 -40.19
N PHE A 47 14.08 -23.74 -39.01
CA PHE A 47 15.51 -23.43 -38.92
C PHE A 47 16.35 -24.55 -39.52
N GLN A 48 17.43 -24.29 -40.27
CA GLN A 48 18.34 -25.34 -40.77
C GLN A 48 19.52 -25.62 -39.83
N SER A 49 20.00 -24.59 -39.11
CA SER A 49 21.13 -24.70 -38.19
C SER A 49 20.79 -25.49 -36.92
N PRO A 50 21.61 -26.48 -36.50
CA PRO A 50 21.36 -27.26 -35.28
C PRO A 50 21.23 -26.40 -34.02
N PHE A 51 22.07 -25.36 -33.90
CA PHE A 51 22.07 -24.49 -32.71
C PHE A 51 20.76 -23.70 -32.59
N LEU A 52 20.25 -23.17 -33.70
CA LEU A 52 18.99 -22.43 -33.72
C LEU A 52 17.77 -23.35 -33.56
N LYS A 53 17.80 -24.55 -34.16
CA LYS A 53 16.76 -25.57 -34.00
C LYS A 53 16.57 -25.95 -32.53
N TYR A 54 17.63 -26.38 -31.85
CA TYR A 54 17.52 -26.86 -30.47
C TYR A 54 17.42 -25.71 -29.46
N GLY A 55 18.09 -24.59 -29.71
CA GLY A 55 18.07 -23.42 -28.83
C GLY A 55 16.68 -22.80 -28.67
N TRP A 56 16.02 -22.46 -29.79
CA TRP A 56 14.69 -21.83 -29.75
C TRP A 56 13.61 -22.80 -29.28
N CYS A 57 13.67 -24.08 -29.68
CA CYS A 57 12.73 -25.09 -29.20
C CYS A 57 12.88 -25.29 -27.67
N GLY A 58 14.11 -25.37 -27.17
CA GLY A 58 14.38 -25.48 -25.74
C GLY A 58 13.86 -24.29 -24.94
N LEU A 59 14.09 -23.07 -25.43
CA LEU A 59 13.61 -21.84 -24.78
C LEU A 59 12.08 -21.77 -24.70
N ILE A 60 11.37 -22.15 -25.77
CA ILE A 60 9.91 -22.16 -25.80
C ILE A 60 9.35 -23.25 -24.87
N ILE A 61 9.94 -24.43 -24.83
CA ILE A 61 9.53 -25.50 -23.90
C ILE A 61 9.71 -25.05 -22.44
N ILE A 62 10.81 -24.35 -22.13
CA ILE A 62 11.06 -23.81 -20.78
C ILE A 62 10.03 -22.74 -20.42
N LEU A 63 9.75 -21.79 -21.32
CA LEU A 63 8.77 -20.72 -21.07
C LEU A 63 7.34 -21.26 -20.93
N LEU A 64 6.95 -22.23 -21.77
CA LEU A 64 5.66 -22.91 -21.66
C LEU A 64 5.58 -23.74 -20.38
N GLY A 65 6.66 -24.43 -20.01
CA GLY A 65 6.75 -25.21 -18.78
C GLY A 65 6.58 -24.34 -17.53
N LEU A 66 7.24 -23.18 -17.48
CA LEU A 66 7.09 -22.18 -16.41
C LEU A 66 5.67 -21.58 -16.37
N GLY A 67 5.13 -21.20 -17.53
CA GLY A 67 3.77 -20.68 -17.66
C GLY A 67 2.71 -21.69 -17.22
N LEU A 68 2.86 -22.95 -17.59
CA LEU A 68 1.96 -24.04 -17.18
C LEU A 68 2.15 -24.39 -15.70
N TYR A 69 3.37 -24.41 -15.16
CA TYR A 69 3.60 -24.70 -13.74
C TYR A 69 2.89 -23.70 -12.83
N THR A 70 2.99 -22.41 -13.16
CA THR A 70 2.33 -21.32 -12.43
C THR A 70 0.81 -21.30 -12.64
N SER A 71 0.33 -21.74 -13.80
CA SER A 71 -1.08 -21.70 -14.18
C SER A 71 -1.85 -23.01 -13.96
N CYS A 72 -1.22 -24.13 -13.62
CA CYS A 72 -1.85 -25.47 -13.48
C CYS A 72 -1.86 -26.00 -12.04
N ARG A 73 -2.51 -25.30 -11.11
CA ARG A 73 -2.78 -25.86 -9.77
C ARG A 73 -4.12 -26.60 -9.77
N LEU A 74 -4.12 -27.84 -10.27
CA LEU A 74 -5.30 -28.71 -10.39
C LEU A 74 -5.53 -29.52 -9.10
N SER A 75 -6.06 -28.87 -8.06
CA SER A 75 -6.47 -29.59 -6.84
C SER A 75 -7.98 -29.64 -6.71
N ARG A 76 -8.55 -30.86 -6.72
CA ARG A 76 -9.94 -31.07 -6.28
C ARG A 76 -10.07 -30.65 -4.81
N ILE A 77 -11.21 -30.08 -4.45
CA ILE A 77 -11.53 -29.71 -3.07
C ILE A 77 -12.47 -30.75 -2.46
N ASP A 78 -12.24 -31.05 -1.18
CA ASP A 78 -13.16 -31.79 -0.33
C ASP A 78 -14.20 -30.82 0.29
N LYS A 79 -15.12 -31.36 1.09
CA LYS A 79 -16.20 -30.56 1.70
C LYS A 79 -15.65 -29.56 2.73
N ASP A 80 -14.60 -29.93 3.45
CA ASP A 80 -13.96 -29.07 4.44
C ASP A 80 -13.34 -27.85 3.77
N ARG A 81 -12.63 -28.09 2.66
CA ARG A 81 -12.02 -27.00 1.89
C ARG A 81 -13.07 -26.17 1.13
N ALA A 82 -14.20 -26.75 0.75
CA ALA A 82 -15.34 -25.98 0.22
C ALA A 82 -15.99 -25.10 1.30
N ALA A 83 -16.08 -25.57 2.55
CA ALA A 83 -16.57 -24.77 3.67
C ALA A 83 -15.60 -23.60 3.97
N LEU A 84 -14.30 -23.89 4.07
CA LEU A 84 -13.27 -22.87 4.26
C LEU A 84 -13.24 -21.83 3.13
N LEU A 85 -13.45 -22.24 1.87
CA LEU A 85 -13.53 -21.31 0.74
C LEU A 85 -14.77 -20.41 0.83
N THR A 86 -15.88 -20.94 1.34
CA THR A 86 -17.10 -20.17 1.55
C THR A 86 -16.88 -19.15 2.66
N GLU A 87 -16.29 -19.54 3.77
CA GLU A 87 -16.01 -18.67 4.92
C GLU A 87 -14.92 -17.63 4.64
N ALA A 88 -13.96 -17.95 3.77
CA ALA A 88 -12.97 -16.97 3.30
C ALA A 88 -13.61 -15.86 2.46
N LYS A 89 -14.71 -16.14 1.75
CA LYS A 89 -15.46 -15.14 0.98
C LYS A 89 -16.54 -14.46 1.81
N TYR A 90 -17.14 -15.18 2.76
CA TYR A 90 -18.19 -14.71 3.66
C TYR A 90 -17.70 -14.86 5.11
N PRO A 91 -16.85 -13.93 5.60
CA PRO A 91 -16.28 -14.00 6.96
C PRO A 91 -17.33 -13.97 8.07
N GLU A 92 -18.53 -13.46 7.76
CA GLU A 92 -19.70 -13.41 8.64
C GLU A 92 -20.14 -14.78 9.16
N LEU A 93 -19.81 -15.86 8.42
CA LEU A 93 -20.07 -17.24 8.85
C LEU A 93 -19.20 -17.69 10.03
N ASN A 94 -18.13 -16.95 10.38
CA ASN A 94 -17.31 -17.15 11.58
C ASN A 94 -16.96 -18.63 11.92
N ASN A 95 -16.49 -19.39 10.93
CA ASN A 95 -16.17 -20.82 11.04
C ASN A 95 -17.38 -21.75 11.37
N SER A 96 -18.61 -21.26 11.35
CA SER A 96 -19.82 -22.04 11.60
C SER A 96 -19.98 -23.19 10.60
N LEU A 97 -19.66 -22.97 9.33
CA LEU A 97 -19.83 -23.93 8.23
C LEU A 97 -18.78 -25.05 8.28
N ILE A 98 -17.51 -24.73 8.54
CA ILE A 98 -16.48 -25.75 8.72
C ILE A 98 -16.73 -26.57 9.99
N ASN A 99 -17.11 -25.91 11.09
CA ASN A 99 -17.42 -26.58 12.35
C ASN A 99 -18.63 -27.51 12.21
N ALA A 100 -19.68 -27.06 11.52
CA ALA A 100 -20.84 -27.89 11.20
C ALA A 100 -20.45 -29.18 10.46
N VAL A 101 -19.61 -29.09 9.42
CA VAL A 101 -19.18 -30.27 8.63
C VAL A 101 -18.32 -31.22 9.45
N GLN A 102 -17.42 -30.70 10.29
CA GLN A 102 -16.55 -31.52 11.13
C GLN A 102 -17.31 -32.20 12.26
N LEU A 103 -18.18 -31.46 12.95
CA LEU A 103 -19.02 -31.96 14.05
C LEU A 103 -20.06 -32.97 13.56
N GLU A 104 -20.56 -32.82 12.33
CA GLU A 104 -21.50 -33.78 11.75
C GLU A 104 -20.89 -35.18 11.59
N ARG A 105 -19.59 -35.29 11.31
CA ARG A 105 -18.93 -36.62 11.18
C ARG A 105 -19.04 -37.43 12.47
N HIS A 106 -19.04 -36.74 13.61
CA HIS A 106 -19.24 -37.33 14.94
C HIS A 106 -20.69 -37.75 15.23
N LEU A 107 -21.68 -37.34 14.43
CA LEU A 107 -23.04 -37.88 14.50
C LEU A 107 -23.15 -39.28 13.88
N THR A 108 -22.27 -39.59 12.92
CA THR A 108 -22.27 -40.85 12.15
C THR A 108 -21.30 -41.91 12.68
N SER A 109 -20.22 -41.52 13.37
CA SER A 109 -19.26 -42.49 13.93
C SER A 109 -19.74 -43.05 15.25
N SER A 110 -19.93 -44.37 15.33
CA SER A 110 -20.39 -45.09 16.54
C SER A 110 -19.32 -45.21 17.65
N GLN A 111 -18.18 -44.54 17.53
CA GLN A 111 -17.08 -44.56 18.49
C GLN A 111 -16.72 -43.12 18.93
N ASP A 112 -16.61 -42.95 20.24
CA ASP A 112 -16.27 -41.75 21.04
C ASP A 112 -17.25 -40.56 21.02
N LYS A 113 -18.08 -40.50 22.07
CA LYS A 113 -18.98 -39.38 22.41
C LYS A 113 -18.24 -38.33 23.24
N THR A 114 -17.38 -37.55 22.61
CA THR A 114 -16.71 -36.39 23.24
C THR A 114 -17.55 -35.11 23.21
N PHE A 115 -18.64 -35.07 22.43
CA PHE A 115 -19.47 -33.87 22.21
C PHE A 115 -20.96 -34.15 22.44
N SER A 116 -21.68 -33.16 22.95
CA SER A 116 -23.13 -33.25 23.16
C SER A 116 -23.90 -33.22 21.84
N LEU A 117 -24.74 -34.23 21.62
CA LEU A 117 -25.54 -34.38 20.40
C LEU A 117 -26.57 -33.25 20.22
N SER A 118 -27.04 -32.61 21.29
CA SER A 118 -27.97 -31.47 21.21
C SER A 118 -27.26 -30.22 20.68
N PHE A 119 -26.05 -29.94 21.16
CA PHE A 119 -25.25 -28.80 20.69
C PHE A 119 -24.82 -28.96 19.23
N ILE A 120 -24.46 -30.17 18.79
CA ILE A 120 -24.15 -30.41 17.37
C ILE A 120 -25.39 -30.14 16.50
N ARG A 121 -26.59 -30.59 16.94
CA ARG A 121 -27.83 -30.35 16.18
C ARG A 121 -28.20 -28.88 16.11
N GLU A 122 -28.05 -28.14 17.20
CA GLU A 122 -28.32 -26.69 17.24
C GLU A 122 -27.32 -25.92 16.36
N GLN A 123 -26.03 -26.25 16.43
CA GLN A 123 -25.01 -25.65 15.57
C GLN A 123 -25.28 -25.92 14.09
N LEU A 124 -25.71 -27.13 13.74
CA LEU A 124 -26.13 -27.47 12.37
C LEU A 124 -27.36 -26.66 11.93
N GLN A 125 -28.33 -26.46 12.81
CA GLN A 125 -29.54 -25.69 12.52
C GLN A 125 -29.23 -24.20 12.32
N ARG A 126 -28.41 -23.60 13.19
CA ARG A 126 -27.98 -22.21 13.07
C ARG A 126 -27.18 -21.96 11.79
N THR A 127 -26.18 -22.81 11.53
CA THR A 127 -25.36 -22.74 10.32
C THR A 127 -26.22 -22.84 9.06
N GLN A 128 -27.27 -23.67 9.09
CA GLN A 128 -28.20 -23.79 7.97
C GLN A 128 -28.97 -22.50 7.70
N SER A 129 -29.40 -21.79 8.74
CA SER A 129 -30.10 -20.50 8.60
C SER A 129 -29.16 -19.41 8.05
N GLU A 130 -27.90 -19.42 8.48
CA GLU A 130 -26.88 -18.45 8.02
C GLU A 130 -26.53 -18.64 6.54
N ILE A 131 -26.46 -19.88 6.04
CA ILE A 131 -26.16 -20.15 4.62
C ILE A 131 -27.36 -20.04 3.67
N GLN A 132 -28.60 -19.90 4.17
CA GLN A 132 -29.80 -19.83 3.31
C GLN A 132 -29.81 -18.61 2.38
N ASN A 133 -29.19 -17.52 2.81
CA ASN A 133 -29.12 -16.27 2.06
C ASN A 133 -27.87 -16.15 1.18
N ILE A 134 -27.00 -17.16 1.20
CA ILE A 134 -25.75 -17.17 0.43
C ILE A 134 -25.97 -17.95 -0.86
N ASP A 135 -25.66 -17.33 -2.00
CA ASP A 135 -25.62 -18.04 -3.28
C ASP A 135 -24.35 -18.92 -3.34
N PRO A 136 -24.48 -20.27 -3.40
CA PRO A 136 -23.31 -21.14 -3.51
C PRO A 136 -22.54 -20.91 -4.81
N GLU A 137 -23.19 -20.38 -5.85
CA GLU A 137 -22.52 -20.06 -7.11
C GLU A 137 -21.64 -18.82 -6.99
N SER A 138 -21.87 -17.90 -6.06
CA SER A 138 -21.01 -16.73 -5.95
C SER A 138 -19.64 -17.09 -5.34
N VAL A 139 -19.52 -18.19 -4.57
CA VAL A 139 -18.36 -18.52 -3.72
C VAL A 139 -17.04 -18.56 -4.48
N VAL A 140 -17.04 -19.12 -5.70
CA VAL A 140 -15.82 -19.29 -6.50
C VAL A 140 -15.85 -18.36 -7.71
N SER A 141 -14.88 -17.44 -7.80
CA SER A 141 -14.78 -16.51 -8.93
C SER A 141 -14.22 -17.18 -10.20
N GLY A 142 -14.79 -16.82 -11.36
CA GLY A 142 -14.29 -17.26 -12.68
C GLY A 142 -12.91 -16.70 -13.04
N GLN A 143 -12.42 -15.71 -12.30
CA GLN A 143 -11.11 -15.08 -12.49
C GLN A 143 -9.93 -16.05 -12.36
N ARG A 144 -10.13 -17.18 -11.67
CA ARG A 144 -9.09 -18.21 -11.48
C ARG A 144 -8.64 -18.87 -12.80
N ALA A 145 -9.49 -18.87 -13.83
CA ALA A 145 -9.14 -19.40 -15.15
C ALA A 145 -8.45 -18.38 -16.07
N VAL A 146 -8.39 -17.09 -15.68
CA VAL A 146 -7.84 -16.00 -16.50
C VAL A 146 -6.35 -16.17 -16.82
N PRO A 147 -5.46 -16.58 -15.89
CA PRO A 147 -4.05 -16.79 -16.22
C PRO A 147 -3.84 -17.88 -17.27
N ALA A 148 -4.55 -19.01 -17.15
CA ALA A 148 -4.49 -20.10 -18.13
C ALA A 148 -5.06 -19.67 -19.50
N ARG A 149 -6.14 -18.89 -19.50
CA ARG A 149 -6.71 -18.28 -20.72
C ARG A 149 -5.71 -17.33 -21.38
N ASN A 150 -5.07 -16.45 -20.61
CA ASN A 150 -4.12 -15.48 -21.14
C ASN A 150 -2.86 -16.17 -21.69
N LEU A 151 -2.36 -17.21 -21.02
CA LEU A 151 -1.26 -18.03 -21.52
C LEU A 151 -1.63 -18.72 -22.84
N PHE A 152 -2.83 -19.29 -22.94
CA PHE A 152 -3.35 -19.83 -24.19
C PHE A 152 -3.44 -18.76 -25.28
N LEU A 153 -3.98 -17.57 -25.00
CA LEU A 153 -4.09 -16.49 -25.97
C LEU A 153 -2.71 -15.99 -26.46
N VAL A 154 -1.73 -15.86 -25.56
CA VAL A 154 -0.36 -15.46 -25.93
C VAL A 154 0.29 -16.51 -26.84
N THR A 155 0.15 -17.80 -26.51
CA THR A 155 0.71 -18.89 -27.32
C THR A 155 0.01 -19.02 -28.68
N LEU A 156 -1.30 -18.77 -28.72
CA LEU A 156 -2.07 -18.70 -29.96
C LEU A 156 -1.65 -17.52 -30.84
N VAL A 157 -1.47 -16.33 -30.26
CA VAL A 157 -0.96 -15.14 -30.99
C VAL A 157 0.45 -15.39 -31.51
N ALA A 158 1.33 -16.00 -30.71
CA ALA A 158 2.67 -16.37 -31.14
C ALA A 158 2.64 -17.37 -32.31
N LEU A 159 1.71 -18.33 -32.29
CA LEU A 159 1.51 -19.26 -33.39
C LEU A 159 1.01 -18.55 -34.66
N ILE A 160 0.04 -17.64 -34.52
CA ILE A 160 -0.50 -16.84 -35.65
C ILE A 160 0.59 -15.95 -36.25
N LEU A 161 1.39 -15.27 -35.42
CA LEU A 161 2.51 -14.45 -35.87
C LEU A 161 3.58 -15.29 -36.58
N ALA A 162 3.90 -16.48 -36.05
CA ALA A 162 4.83 -17.40 -36.70
C ALA A 162 4.31 -17.83 -38.08
N THR A 163 3.00 -18.13 -38.21
CA THR A 163 2.39 -18.47 -39.52
C THR A 163 2.37 -17.30 -40.51
N ALA A 164 2.17 -16.06 -40.03
CA ALA A 164 2.03 -14.89 -40.90
C ALA A 164 3.37 -14.32 -41.38
N LEU A 165 4.41 -14.38 -40.53
CA LEU A 165 5.72 -13.78 -40.82
C LEU A 165 6.71 -14.74 -41.48
N LEU A 166 6.49 -16.07 -41.37
CA LEU A 166 7.40 -17.08 -41.88
C LEU A 166 6.71 -17.87 -43.03
N PRO A 167 7.00 -17.57 -44.32
CA PRO A 167 6.25 -18.12 -45.45
C PRO A 167 6.37 -19.66 -45.64
N ASP A 168 7.39 -20.30 -45.06
CA ASP A 168 7.59 -21.76 -45.08
C ASP A 168 7.09 -22.47 -43.81
N PHE A 169 6.40 -21.75 -42.90
CA PHE A 169 5.90 -22.30 -41.65
C PHE A 169 4.64 -23.16 -41.89
N LYS A 170 4.84 -24.47 -42.11
CA LYS A 170 3.73 -25.43 -42.31
C LYS A 170 3.05 -25.79 -40.99
N VAL A 171 1.85 -25.26 -40.76
CA VAL A 171 0.92 -25.76 -39.73
C VAL A 171 0.09 -26.89 -40.33
N LEU A 172 -0.04 -27.98 -39.58
CA LEU A 172 -0.91 -29.10 -39.95
C LEU A 172 -2.37 -28.62 -39.97
N SER A 173 -3.01 -28.69 -41.14
CA SER A 173 -4.46 -28.61 -41.44
C SER A 173 -5.03 -27.24 -41.87
N ASP A 174 -5.58 -27.25 -43.08
CA ASP A 174 -6.31 -26.23 -43.83
C ASP A 174 -7.76 -26.06 -43.32
N PRO A 175 -8.24 -24.82 -43.08
CA PRO A 175 -9.66 -24.55 -43.14
C PRO A 175 -9.97 -23.23 -43.87
N GLN A 176 -9.89 -23.23 -45.20
CA GLN A 176 -10.71 -22.31 -45.99
C GLN A 176 -12.19 -22.74 -45.92
N LYS A 177 -13.04 -21.92 -45.27
CA LYS A 177 -14.37 -21.49 -45.76
C LYS A 177 -15.14 -20.68 -44.72
N LEU A 178 -15.95 -19.75 -45.25
CA LEU A 178 -17.07 -18.99 -44.67
C LEU A 178 -16.81 -17.57 -44.16
N ALA A 179 -16.86 -16.62 -45.11
CA ALA A 179 -17.67 -15.40 -44.96
C ALA A 179 -17.83 -14.69 -46.33
N GLN A 180 -19.00 -14.85 -46.97
CA GLN A 180 -19.50 -13.93 -47.99
C GLN A 180 -21.02 -13.91 -47.91
N VAL A 181 -21.62 -12.79 -47.50
CA VAL A 181 -22.91 -12.32 -48.04
C VAL A 181 -22.97 -10.79 -47.94
N THR A 182 -23.14 -10.15 -49.10
CA THR A 182 -23.59 -8.77 -49.32
C THR A 182 -25.12 -8.75 -49.45
N PRO A 183 -25.84 -7.65 -49.16
CA PRO A 183 -27.22 -7.49 -49.62
C PRO A 183 -27.32 -6.56 -50.84
N LYS A 184 -28.18 -6.94 -51.80
CA LYS A 184 -28.58 -6.13 -52.95
C LYS A 184 -30.10 -5.94 -52.97
N GLU A 185 -30.45 -4.67 -53.08
CA GLU A 185 -31.65 -3.98 -53.58
C GLU A 185 -32.80 -4.68 -54.35
N ASN A 186 -33.96 -4.02 -54.21
CA ASN A 186 -35.05 -3.73 -55.17
C ASN A 186 -36.21 -4.73 -55.39
N LYS A 187 -37.47 -4.26 -55.18
CA LYS A 187 -38.38 -3.74 -56.24
C LYS A 187 -39.81 -3.44 -55.72
N LYS A 188 -40.38 -2.31 -56.21
CA LYS A 188 -41.80 -1.87 -56.17
C LYS A 188 -42.67 -2.62 -57.20
N ALA A 189 -44.00 -2.76 -57.03
CA ALA A 189 -45.14 -1.92 -57.53
C ALA A 189 -46.29 -2.90 -57.95
N PRO A 190 -47.57 -2.53 -58.33
CA PRO A 190 -48.12 -1.20 -58.69
C PRO A 190 -49.59 -0.88 -58.22
N GLN A 191 -49.97 0.40 -58.08
CA GLN A 191 -50.92 1.22 -58.88
C GLN A 191 -52.41 1.23 -58.51
N LEU A 192 -52.99 2.44 -58.38
CA LEU A 192 -54.00 2.95 -59.32
C LEU A 192 -54.06 4.49 -59.32
N THR A 193 -54.19 5.06 -60.52
CA THR A 193 -54.10 6.50 -60.85
C THR A 193 -55.50 7.03 -61.15
N ASN A 194 -55.77 8.31 -60.86
CA ASN A 194 -56.72 9.09 -61.66
C ASN A 194 -56.21 10.53 -61.83
N GLN A 195 -56.26 10.98 -63.09
CA GLN A 195 -55.64 12.18 -63.62
C GLN A 195 -56.36 13.47 -63.17
N GLN A 196 -55.56 14.46 -62.77
CA GLN A 196 -55.95 15.87 -62.72
C GLN A 196 -54.68 16.68 -63.03
N THR A 197 -54.79 17.70 -63.88
CA THR A 197 -53.68 18.51 -64.42
C THR A 197 -52.59 18.80 -63.39
N ASP A 198 -51.37 18.29 -63.65
CA ASP A 198 -50.36 18.06 -62.62
C ASP A 198 -49.25 19.12 -62.66
N TYR A 199 -49.36 20.12 -61.79
CA TYR A 199 -48.24 20.99 -61.47
C TYR A 199 -47.23 20.19 -60.61
N HIS A 200 -45.95 20.19 -60.99
CA HIS A 200 -44.88 19.50 -60.28
C HIS A 200 -43.64 20.40 -60.17
N ILE A 201 -42.95 20.32 -59.04
CA ILE A 201 -41.71 21.07 -58.78
C ILE A 201 -40.51 20.13 -59.00
N SER A 202 -39.75 20.38 -60.06
CA SER A 202 -38.48 19.72 -60.37
C SER A 202 -37.28 20.42 -59.72
N ASP A 203 -36.15 19.73 -59.63
CA ASP A 203 -34.87 20.25 -59.12
C ASP A 203 -34.93 20.82 -57.69
N LEU A 204 -35.64 20.12 -56.79
CA LEU A 204 -35.74 20.53 -55.40
C LEU A 204 -34.40 20.39 -54.66
N MET A 205 -33.84 21.52 -54.22
CA MET A 205 -32.67 21.58 -53.36
C MET A 205 -33.02 22.19 -52.00
N LEU A 206 -32.67 21.46 -50.94
CA LEU A 206 -32.82 21.88 -49.55
C LEU A 206 -31.43 22.21 -48.99
N LYS A 207 -31.27 23.39 -48.40
CA LYS A 207 -30.06 23.79 -47.69
C LYS A 207 -30.39 23.94 -46.21
N LEU A 208 -29.73 23.15 -45.37
CA LEU A 208 -29.92 23.10 -43.92
C LEU A 208 -28.85 23.95 -43.21
N GLU A 209 -29.29 24.88 -42.38
CA GLU A 209 -28.43 25.66 -41.47
C GLU A 209 -28.78 25.28 -40.02
N TYR A 210 -27.91 24.49 -39.40
CA TYR A 210 -28.09 23.95 -38.05
C TYR A 210 -27.89 25.02 -36.95
N PRO A 211 -28.50 24.86 -35.75
CA PRO A 211 -28.32 25.79 -34.64
C PRO A 211 -26.86 25.99 -34.24
N SER A 212 -26.53 27.20 -33.78
CA SER A 212 -25.14 27.60 -33.48
C SER A 212 -24.46 26.74 -32.41
N TYR A 213 -25.22 26.16 -31.46
CA TYR A 213 -24.67 25.34 -30.38
C TYR A 213 -24.13 23.98 -30.89
N THR A 214 -24.64 23.49 -32.02
CA THR A 214 -24.25 22.18 -32.60
C THR A 214 -22.91 22.22 -33.34
N GLY A 215 -22.48 23.40 -33.80
CA GLY A 215 -21.26 23.57 -34.60
C GLY A 215 -21.25 22.83 -35.96
N LEU A 216 -22.39 22.30 -36.41
CA LEU A 216 -22.49 21.53 -37.65
C LEU A 216 -22.37 22.43 -38.89
N LYS A 217 -21.70 21.94 -39.94
CA LYS A 217 -21.58 22.65 -41.22
C LYS A 217 -22.88 22.54 -42.01
N ARG A 218 -23.20 23.58 -42.77
CA ARG A 218 -24.35 23.61 -43.69
C ARG A 218 -24.39 22.39 -44.61
N GLU A 219 -25.57 21.80 -44.77
CA GLU A 219 -25.80 20.60 -45.57
C GLU A 219 -26.73 20.91 -46.74
N ILE A 220 -26.50 20.29 -47.90
CA ILE A 220 -27.34 20.45 -49.10
C ILE A 220 -27.89 19.08 -49.49
N LEU A 221 -29.21 18.95 -49.48
CA LEU A 221 -29.93 17.73 -49.82
C LEU A 221 -30.70 17.92 -51.14
N ALA A 222 -30.47 17.04 -52.11
CA ALA A 222 -31.27 16.96 -53.32
C ALA A 222 -32.39 15.92 -53.12
N LYS A 223 -33.63 16.39 -53.00
CA LYS A 223 -34.88 15.61 -52.90
C LYS A 223 -34.85 14.38 -51.94
N GLY A 224 -35.46 14.51 -50.74
CA GLY A 224 -35.62 13.43 -49.75
C GLY A 224 -36.43 13.87 -48.52
N PRO A 225 -36.68 12.98 -47.52
CA PRO A 225 -37.27 13.36 -46.24
C PRO A 225 -36.32 14.29 -45.47
N LEU A 226 -36.84 15.37 -44.90
CA LEU A 226 -36.08 16.36 -44.14
C LEU A 226 -35.86 15.83 -42.71
N LYS A 227 -34.61 15.49 -42.37
CA LYS A 227 -34.18 15.12 -41.01
C LYS A 227 -33.32 16.25 -40.45
N ALA A 228 -33.72 16.85 -39.35
CA ALA A 228 -33.00 17.97 -38.76
C ALA A 228 -33.28 18.12 -37.25
N LEU A 229 -32.35 18.74 -36.52
CA LEU A 229 -32.53 19.11 -35.12
C LEU A 229 -33.53 20.28 -35.00
N PRO A 230 -34.29 20.37 -33.89
CA PRO A 230 -35.13 21.53 -33.59
C PRO A 230 -34.33 22.85 -33.70
N GLY A 231 -34.89 23.85 -34.36
CA GLY A 231 -34.24 25.15 -34.60
C GLY A 231 -33.39 25.24 -35.88
N THR A 232 -33.28 24.16 -36.66
CA THR A 232 -32.60 24.18 -37.97
C THR A 232 -33.39 25.02 -38.98
N GLU A 233 -32.73 25.95 -39.67
CA GLU A 233 -33.32 26.74 -40.75
C GLU A 233 -33.14 26.02 -42.10
N VAL A 234 -34.24 25.88 -42.85
CA VAL A 234 -34.27 25.14 -44.12
C VAL A 234 -34.60 26.09 -45.25
N GLN A 235 -33.65 26.30 -46.15
CA GLN A 235 -33.83 27.06 -47.38
C GLN A 235 -34.16 26.11 -48.52
N ILE A 236 -35.33 26.28 -49.13
CA ILE A 236 -35.82 25.45 -50.23
C ILE A 236 -35.70 26.22 -51.53
N THR A 237 -35.16 25.58 -52.57
CA THR A 237 -35.23 26.06 -53.95
C THR A 237 -35.77 24.98 -54.89
N GLY A 238 -36.49 25.38 -55.94
CA GLY A 238 -37.04 24.44 -56.92
C GLY A 238 -37.60 25.14 -58.17
N ASN A 239 -37.93 24.37 -59.18
CA ASN A 239 -38.43 24.85 -60.47
C ASN A 239 -39.82 24.27 -60.76
N SER A 240 -40.82 25.11 -61.05
CA SER A 240 -42.14 24.63 -61.48
C SER A 240 -42.15 24.26 -62.97
N ASN A 241 -42.84 23.16 -63.30
CA ASN A 241 -43.04 22.70 -64.67
C ASN A 241 -43.92 23.65 -65.52
N LEU A 242 -44.76 24.47 -64.88
CA LEU A 242 -45.69 25.41 -65.51
C LEU A 242 -45.49 26.84 -64.93
N PRO A 243 -45.84 27.91 -65.67
CA PRO A 243 -45.72 29.27 -65.16
C PRO A 243 -46.61 29.51 -63.93
N ILE A 244 -46.07 30.16 -62.90
CA ILE A 244 -46.77 30.45 -61.64
C ILE A 244 -46.54 31.91 -61.23
N LYS A 245 -47.57 32.52 -60.62
CA LYS A 245 -47.55 33.93 -60.18
C LYS A 245 -47.02 34.06 -58.75
N GLU A 246 -47.47 33.18 -57.86
CA GLU A 246 -47.11 33.15 -56.44
C GLU A 246 -46.97 31.69 -55.98
N ALA A 247 -46.16 31.46 -54.95
CA ALA A 247 -46.07 30.18 -54.27
C ALA A 247 -45.99 30.37 -52.75
N GLU A 248 -46.62 29.46 -52.02
CA GLU A 248 -46.64 29.38 -50.57
C GLU A 248 -46.15 27.99 -50.16
N LEU A 249 -45.23 27.92 -49.21
CA LEU A 249 -44.85 26.69 -48.53
C LEU A 249 -45.81 26.48 -47.35
N VAL A 250 -46.51 25.35 -47.33
CA VAL A 250 -47.46 24.99 -46.28
C VAL A 250 -46.86 23.90 -45.41
N VAL A 251 -46.60 24.22 -44.14
CA VAL A 251 -46.07 23.26 -43.15
C VAL A 251 -47.20 22.82 -42.23
N ASN A 252 -47.35 21.50 -42.05
CA ASN A 252 -48.35 20.87 -41.18
C ASN A 252 -49.80 21.32 -41.40
N ASN A 253 -50.11 21.81 -42.61
CA ASN A 253 -51.41 22.38 -42.98
C ASN A 253 -51.88 23.56 -42.11
N ARG A 254 -50.97 24.24 -41.40
CA ARG A 254 -51.28 25.36 -40.52
C ARG A 254 -50.43 26.58 -40.84
N ASP A 255 -49.12 26.38 -40.99
CA ASP A 255 -48.19 27.47 -41.21
C ASP A 255 -47.96 27.67 -42.70
N HIS A 256 -48.09 28.92 -43.15
CA HIS A 256 -47.97 29.32 -44.55
C HIS A 256 -46.81 30.31 -44.70
N PHE A 257 -45.77 29.93 -45.42
CA PHE A 257 -44.60 30.77 -45.69
C PHE A 257 -44.59 31.19 -47.16
N LEU A 258 -44.55 32.49 -47.43
CA LEU A 258 -44.53 33.00 -48.80
C LEU A 258 -43.18 32.69 -49.46
N MET A 259 -43.20 32.30 -50.73
CA MET A 259 -41.99 32.00 -51.51
C MET A 259 -41.77 33.05 -52.59
N ASP A 260 -40.50 33.39 -52.81
CA ASP A 260 -40.08 34.25 -53.91
C ASP A 260 -40.11 33.48 -55.23
N VAL A 261 -40.85 34.02 -56.21
CA VAL A 261 -40.97 33.44 -57.55
C VAL A 261 -40.21 34.31 -58.55
N THR A 262 -39.18 33.76 -59.19
CA THR A 262 -38.35 34.44 -60.20
C THR A 262 -38.54 33.81 -61.59
N GLU A 263 -38.54 34.61 -62.66
CA GLU A 263 -38.73 34.14 -64.05
C GLU A 263 -40.04 33.34 -64.28
N LEU A 264 -41.07 33.57 -63.46
CA LEU A 264 -42.35 32.84 -63.46
C LEU A 264 -42.23 31.31 -63.25
N LYS A 265 -41.05 30.79 -62.85
CA LYS A 265 -40.80 29.35 -62.72
C LYS A 265 -39.89 28.94 -61.55
N LYS A 266 -38.92 29.76 -61.14
CA LYS A 266 -37.99 29.45 -60.05
C LYS A 266 -38.60 29.85 -58.70
N LEU A 267 -38.49 28.99 -57.71
CA LEU A 267 -39.04 29.14 -56.37
C LEU A 267 -37.93 29.18 -55.34
N LYS A 268 -38.01 30.11 -54.39
CA LYS A 268 -37.15 30.14 -53.21
C LYS A 268 -37.95 30.50 -51.96
N GLY A 269 -37.77 29.74 -50.88
CA GLY A 269 -38.40 30.02 -49.60
C GLY A 269 -37.59 29.47 -48.43
N SER A 270 -37.88 29.89 -47.20
CA SER A 270 -37.27 29.32 -46.01
C SER A 270 -38.29 29.12 -44.88
N PHE A 271 -38.02 28.16 -44.01
CA PHE A 271 -38.78 27.94 -42.78
C PHE A 271 -37.88 27.28 -41.73
N MET A 272 -38.28 27.35 -40.45
CA MET A 272 -37.54 26.76 -39.33
C MET A 272 -38.22 25.47 -38.85
N VAL A 273 -37.44 24.42 -38.65
CA VAL A 273 -37.94 23.14 -38.13
C VAL A 273 -38.19 23.25 -36.63
N ARG A 274 -39.42 23.02 -36.19
CA ARG A 274 -39.82 23.08 -34.77
C ARG A 274 -40.42 21.77 -34.27
N GLU A 275 -41.24 21.14 -35.10
CA GLU A 275 -41.97 19.92 -34.77
C GLU A 275 -41.94 18.95 -35.97
N LYS A 276 -42.13 17.66 -35.68
CA LYS A 276 -42.27 16.62 -36.71
C LYS A 276 -43.52 16.85 -37.56
N GLY A 277 -43.48 16.44 -38.83
CA GLY A 277 -44.65 16.56 -39.70
C GLY A 277 -44.34 16.51 -41.19
N HIS A 278 -44.88 17.45 -41.97
CA HIS A 278 -44.74 17.49 -43.42
C HIS A 278 -44.89 18.90 -43.99
N TYR A 279 -44.25 19.16 -45.14
CA TYR A 279 -44.47 20.36 -45.94
C TYR A 279 -45.02 20.03 -47.33
N GLN A 280 -45.79 20.97 -47.87
CA GLN A 280 -46.39 20.94 -49.21
C GLN A 280 -46.27 22.31 -49.87
N PHE A 281 -46.39 22.36 -51.19
CA PHE A 281 -46.41 23.62 -51.93
C PHE A 281 -47.82 23.96 -52.35
N ARG A 282 -48.23 25.20 -52.13
CA ARG A 282 -49.44 25.78 -52.70
C ARG A 282 -49.02 26.83 -53.71
N ILE A 283 -49.43 26.66 -54.95
CA ILE A 283 -49.07 27.55 -56.05
C ILE A 283 -50.29 28.33 -56.53
N THR A 284 -50.09 29.54 -57.02
CA THR A 284 -51.12 30.36 -57.66
C THR A 284 -50.81 30.48 -59.14
N SER A 285 -51.70 29.95 -59.98
CA SER A 285 -51.59 30.03 -61.43
C SER A 285 -51.71 31.48 -61.93
N PRO A 286 -51.20 31.82 -63.13
CA PRO A 286 -51.34 33.16 -63.70
C PRO A 286 -52.80 33.65 -63.81
N ASN A 287 -53.74 32.71 -63.88
CA ASN A 287 -55.18 32.95 -63.95
C ASN A 287 -55.84 33.16 -62.56
N GLY A 288 -55.06 33.17 -61.48
CA GLY A 288 -55.51 33.40 -60.11
C GLY A 288 -55.97 32.14 -59.34
N GLU A 289 -55.95 30.95 -59.95
CA GLU A 289 -56.33 29.70 -59.30
C GLU A 289 -55.23 29.19 -58.35
N LYS A 290 -55.58 28.94 -57.08
CA LYS A 290 -54.66 28.37 -56.08
C LYS A 290 -54.75 26.84 -56.07
N VAL A 291 -53.65 26.15 -56.33
CA VAL A 291 -53.54 24.69 -56.35
C VAL A 291 -52.57 24.23 -55.26
N LEU A 292 -53.03 23.34 -54.36
CA LEU A 292 -52.16 22.66 -53.39
C LEU A 292 -51.62 21.37 -54.00
N LEU A 293 -50.29 21.23 -54.08
CA LEU A 293 -49.66 20.05 -54.66
C LEU A 293 -49.89 18.81 -53.79
N LYS A 294 -50.16 17.67 -54.43
CA LYS A 294 -50.42 16.39 -53.74
C LYS A 294 -49.16 15.78 -53.11
N GLU A 295 -47.96 16.13 -53.60
CA GLU A 295 -46.70 15.65 -53.04
C GLU A 295 -46.49 16.22 -51.62
N LYS A 296 -46.29 15.32 -50.66
CA LYS A 296 -46.04 15.63 -49.26
C LYS A 296 -44.61 15.24 -48.92
N HIS A 297 -43.85 16.19 -48.41
CA HIS A 297 -42.47 15.95 -47.99
C HIS A 297 -42.41 15.84 -46.46
N SER A 298 -41.91 14.72 -45.94
CA SER A 298 -41.86 14.45 -44.49
C SER A 298 -40.78 15.27 -43.78
N ILE A 299 -41.07 15.69 -42.55
CA ILE A 299 -40.18 16.35 -41.60
C ILE A 299 -40.02 15.43 -40.39
N GLU A 300 -38.82 14.92 -40.19
CA GLU A 300 -38.40 14.11 -39.04
C GLU A 300 -37.46 14.94 -38.14
N LEU A 301 -37.62 14.81 -36.82
CA LEU A 301 -36.78 15.47 -35.83
C LEU A 301 -35.73 14.49 -35.30
N ASP A 302 -34.46 14.93 -35.30
CA ASP A 302 -33.41 14.28 -34.52
C ASP A 302 -33.42 14.85 -33.09
N GLN A 303 -32.97 14.03 -32.12
CA GLN A 303 -32.94 14.41 -30.71
C GLN A 303 -31.50 14.54 -30.22
N ASP A 304 -31.24 15.65 -29.51
CA ASP A 304 -30.00 15.91 -28.79
C ASP A 304 -29.85 14.98 -27.58
N LYS A 305 -28.63 14.48 -27.31
CA LYS A 305 -28.40 13.56 -26.19
C LYS A 305 -28.02 14.34 -24.94
N SER A 306 -28.51 13.90 -23.79
CA SER A 306 -28.07 14.48 -22.52
C SER A 306 -26.61 14.10 -22.21
N PRO A 307 -25.85 15.00 -21.58
CA PRO A 307 -24.45 14.76 -21.25
C PRO A 307 -24.32 13.59 -20.28
N GLN A 308 -23.19 12.91 -20.30
CA GLN A 308 -22.86 11.83 -19.37
C GLN A 308 -21.72 12.26 -18.44
N VAL A 309 -21.79 11.84 -17.18
CA VAL A 309 -20.76 12.12 -16.18
C VAL A 309 -20.54 10.92 -15.28
N ILE A 310 -19.27 10.55 -15.11
CA ILE A 310 -18.82 9.50 -14.22
C ILE A 310 -18.00 10.15 -13.11
N LEU A 311 -18.36 9.84 -11.86
CA LEU A 311 -17.70 10.31 -10.65
C LEU A 311 -16.89 9.15 -10.04
N PHE A 312 -15.61 9.41 -9.79
CA PHE A 312 -14.66 8.49 -9.18
C PHE A 312 -14.17 9.05 -7.82
N PRO A 313 -14.73 8.60 -6.68
CA PRO A 313 -14.21 8.95 -5.37
C PRO A 313 -12.84 8.28 -5.15
N SER A 314 -11.84 9.04 -4.68
CA SER A 314 -10.47 8.51 -4.53
C SER A 314 -10.34 7.46 -3.43
N ASN A 315 -11.11 7.62 -2.35
CA ASN A 315 -11.17 6.69 -1.22
C ASN A 315 -12.51 6.91 -0.48
N PRO A 316 -13.63 6.35 -0.98
CA PRO A 316 -14.93 6.54 -0.35
C PRO A 316 -14.95 5.86 1.01
N LYS A 317 -15.08 6.65 2.08
CA LYS A 317 -15.30 6.14 3.43
C LYS A 317 -16.80 6.18 3.72
N PRO A 318 -17.37 5.18 4.44
CA PRO A 318 -18.75 5.27 4.90
C PRO A 318 -18.95 6.37 5.95
N VAL A 319 -17.86 6.78 6.62
CA VAL A 319 -17.85 7.76 7.70
C VAL A 319 -16.67 8.73 7.55
N TYR A 320 -16.92 10.03 7.69
CA TYR A 320 -15.90 11.10 7.64
C TYR A 320 -15.98 11.98 8.90
N TYR A 321 -14.86 12.60 9.28
CA TYR A 321 -14.86 13.66 10.31
C TYR A 321 -15.27 15.00 9.69
N GLU A 322 -15.76 15.93 10.51
CA GLU A 322 -16.08 17.30 10.07
C GLU A 322 -14.89 18.04 9.44
N THR A 323 -13.67 17.66 9.85
CA THR A 323 -12.42 18.24 9.34
C THR A 323 -11.87 17.54 8.10
N ASP A 324 -12.49 16.44 7.66
CA ASP A 324 -12.00 15.67 6.52
C ASP A 324 -12.23 16.39 5.19
N THR A 325 -11.52 15.92 4.17
CA THR A 325 -11.65 16.39 2.79
C THR A 325 -11.93 15.22 1.85
N VAL A 326 -12.97 15.34 1.04
CA VAL A 326 -13.38 14.32 0.07
C VAL A 326 -12.76 14.66 -1.29
N GLN A 327 -11.89 13.78 -1.78
CA GLN A 327 -11.23 13.93 -3.08
C GLN A 327 -11.92 13.11 -4.17
N MET A 328 -12.28 13.78 -5.26
CA MET A 328 -13.06 13.24 -6.36
C MET A 328 -12.39 13.51 -7.70
N TYR A 329 -12.50 12.54 -8.61
CA TYR A 329 -12.19 12.71 -10.03
C TYR A 329 -13.47 12.54 -10.84
N TYR A 330 -13.58 13.23 -11.96
CA TYR A 330 -14.72 13.07 -12.85
C TYR A 330 -14.30 13.03 -14.32
N GLU A 331 -15.12 12.34 -15.10
CA GLU A 331 -15.05 12.29 -16.55
C GLU A 331 -16.45 12.59 -17.09
N SER A 332 -16.53 13.52 -18.04
CA SER A 332 -17.80 13.98 -18.62
C SER A 332 -17.70 14.04 -20.13
N HIS A 333 -18.77 13.59 -20.82
CA HIS A 333 -18.84 13.44 -22.26
C HIS A 333 -20.19 13.93 -22.80
N ASP A 334 -20.16 14.68 -23.89
CA ASP A 334 -21.33 15.19 -24.60
C ASP A 334 -21.08 15.27 -26.12
N ASP A 335 -22.14 15.19 -26.93
CA ASP A 335 -22.04 15.21 -28.40
C ASP A 335 -21.87 16.62 -28.97
N PHE A 336 -22.41 17.66 -28.33
CA PHE A 336 -22.29 19.06 -28.79
C PHE A 336 -21.50 19.98 -27.85
N GLY A 337 -21.40 19.66 -26.57
CA GLY A 337 -20.45 20.21 -25.62
C GLY A 337 -21.05 20.61 -24.27
N ILE A 338 -20.24 20.48 -23.23
CA ILE A 338 -20.60 20.75 -21.83
C ILE A 338 -20.40 22.22 -21.50
N SER A 339 -21.37 22.82 -20.79
CA SER A 339 -21.30 24.22 -20.34
C SER A 339 -20.90 24.38 -18.87
N LYS A 340 -21.32 23.46 -17.98
CA LYS A 340 -20.97 23.50 -16.55
C LYS A 340 -21.09 22.15 -15.85
N ILE A 341 -20.38 22.04 -14.72
CA ILE A 341 -20.36 20.89 -13.81
C ILE A 341 -20.52 21.40 -12.38
N ASP A 342 -21.57 20.93 -11.71
CA ASP A 342 -21.93 21.28 -10.33
C ASP A 342 -21.91 20.00 -9.45
N LEU A 343 -21.44 20.11 -8.21
CA LEU A 343 -21.62 19.12 -7.15
C LEU A 343 -22.93 19.43 -6.44
N ILE A 344 -23.82 18.44 -6.37
CA ILE A 344 -25.05 18.50 -5.59
C ILE A 344 -24.88 17.59 -4.40
N ALA A 345 -25.03 18.14 -3.20
CA ALA A 345 -25.01 17.39 -1.94
C ALA A 345 -26.30 17.64 -1.17
N GLN A 346 -27.02 16.58 -0.87
CA GLN A 346 -28.19 16.59 0.00
C GLN A 346 -27.74 16.20 1.41
N ILE A 347 -27.87 17.13 2.34
CA ILE A 347 -27.51 16.97 3.75
C ILE A 347 -28.83 16.90 4.51
N ASN A 348 -29.24 15.71 4.94
CA ASN A 348 -30.58 15.47 5.48
C ASN A 348 -31.69 15.99 4.52
N ASN A 349 -32.28 17.17 4.81
CA ASN A 349 -33.32 17.82 3.98
C ASN A 349 -32.83 19.06 3.22
N ASP A 350 -31.60 19.54 3.48
CA ASP A 350 -31.06 20.73 2.85
C ASP A 350 -30.21 20.36 1.64
N THR A 351 -30.31 21.13 0.55
CA THR A 351 -29.53 20.91 -0.67
C THR A 351 -28.42 21.95 -0.78
N LEU A 352 -27.18 21.48 -0.82
CA LEU A 352 -25.98 22.25 -1.09
C LEU A 352 -25.57 22.07 -2.54
N THR A 353 -25.34 23.17 -3.27
CA THR A 353 -24.84 23.16 -4.64
C THR A 353 -23.51 23.90 -4.72
N LYS A 354 -22.47 23.25 -5.25
CA LYS A 354 -21.13 23.85 -5.46
C LYS A 354 -20.76 23.77 -6.93
N SER A 355 -20.42 24.92 -7.53
CA SER A 355 -19.92 24.96 -8.90
C SER A 355 -18.48 24.45 -8.95
N ILE A 356 -18.25 23.31 -9.61
CA ILE A 356 -16.91 22.75 -9.82
C ILE A 356 -16.21 23.47 -10.97
N LYS A 357 -16.86 23.54 -12.14
CA LYS A 357 -16.26 24.10 -13.35
C LYS A 357 -17.33 24.68 -14.27
N ARG A 358 -17.04 25.86 -14.83
CA ARG A 358 -17.86 26.52 -15.86
C ARG A 358 -17.01 26.80 -17.08
N PHE A 359 -17.44 26.32 -18.24
CA PHE A 359 -16.69 26.42 -19.48
C PHE A 359 -17.01 27.73 -20.20
N LYS A 360 -15.97 28.44 -20.66
CA LYS A 360 -16.14 29.65 -21.50
C LYS A 360 -16.51 29.29 -22.94
N GLN A 361 -16.02 28.16 -23.43
CA GLN A 361 -16.39 27.56 -24.70
C GLN A 361 -16.77 26.10 -24.43
N PRO A 362 -17.85 25.57 -25.03
CA PRO A 362 -18.29 24.20 -24.80
C PRO A 362 -17.21 23.18 -25.17
N GLU A 363 -16.94 22.23 -24.28
CA GLU A 363 -16.00 21.12 -24.48
C GLU A 363 -16.78 19.80 -24.58
N LYS A 364 -16.48 18.95 -25.57
CA LYS A 364 -17.16 17.65 -25.73
C LYS A 364 -16.75 16.62 -24.68
N ASP A 365 -15.47 16.64 -24.31
CA ASP A 365 -14.88 15.78 -23.30
C ASP A 365 -14.24 16.66 -22.23
N SER A 366 -14.54 16.41 -20.96
CA SER A 366 -13.85 17.07 -19.86
C SER A 366 -13.56 16.14 -18.70
N THR A 367 -12.31 16.14 -18.25
CA THR A 367 -11.86 15.43 -17.05
C THR A 367 -11.30 16.43 -16.04
N GLY A 368 -11.42 16.09 -14.76
CA GLY A 368 -10.91 16.96 -13.71
C GLY A 368 -10.93 16.30 -12.33
N SER A 369 -10.39 17.03 -11.36
CA SER A 369 -10.45 16.67 -9.95
C SER A 369 -11.05 17.80 -9.13
N PHE A 370 -11.70 17.45 -8.03
CA PHE A 370 -12.28 18.38 -7.07
C PHE A 370 -12.01 17.89 -5.65
N SER A 371 -11.69 18.84 -4.76
CA SER A 371 -11.40 18.57 -3.36
C SER A 371 -12.42 19.28 -2.51
N TRP A 372 -13.35 18.52 -1.94
CA TRP A 372 -14.42 19.06 -1.11
C TRP A 372 -14.01 19.06 0.36
N ASN A 373 -13.71 20.23 0.91
CA ASN A 373 -13.35 20.40 2.32
C ASN A 373 -14.63 20.51 3.17
N LEU A 374 -14.88 19.52 4.03
CA LEU A 374 -16.10 19.43 4.84
C LEU A 374 -16.11 20.46 5.99
N SER A 375 -14.93 20.92 6.46
CA SER A 375 -14.83 21.88 7.58
C SER A 375 -15.39 23.26 7.27
N LEU A 376 -15.56 23.58 5.99
CA LEU A 376 -16.13 24.84 5.53
C LEU A 376 -17.66 24.78 5.40
N GLU A 377 -18.25 23.61 5.60
CA GLU A 377 -19.68 23.39 5.53
C GLU A 377 -20.27 23.31 6.96
N SER A 378 -21.52 23.72 7.14
CA SER A 378 -22.22 23.67 8.44
C SER A 378 -22.76 22.27 8.75
N LEU A 379 -21.88 21.26 8.66
CA LEU A 379 -22.18 19.86 8.95
C LEU A 379 -22.06 19.60 10.45
N HIS A 380 -22.96 18.80 10.99
CA HIS A 380 -22.97 18.40 12.40
C HIS A 380 -22.69 16.89 12.53
N PRO A 381 -22.23 16.43 13.71
CA PRO A 381 -22.00 15.01 13.93
C PRO A 381 -23.29 14.21 13.75
N GLY A 382 -23.23 13.13 12.97
CA GLY A 382 -24.37 12.28 12.65
C GLY A 382 -25.17 12.66 11.40
N ASP A 383 -24.83 13.76 10.72
CA ASP A 383 -25.49 14.13 9.45
C ASP A 383 -25.23 13.10 8.36
N GLU A 384 -26.27 12.75 7.60
CA GLU A 384 -26.17 11.91 6.40
C GLU A 384 -26.06 12.80 5.16
N VAL A 385 -25.00 12.59 4.39
CA VAL A 385 -24.69 13.37 3.18
C VAL A 385 -24.76 12.47 1.97
N GLN A 386 -25.68 12.76 1.05
CA GLN A 386 -25.77 12.12 -0.26
C GLN A 386 -25.28 13.11 -1.33
N TYR A 387 -24.39 12.70 -2.22
CA TYR A 387 -23.80 13.61 -3.21
C TYR A 387 -23.62 12.97 -4.59
N PHE A 388 -23.73 13.80 -5.62
CA PHE A 388 -23.53 13.44 -7.03
C PHE A 388 -23.11 14.66 -7.85
N LEU A 389 -22.60 14.44 -9.06
CA LEU A 389 -22.30 15.51 -10.00
C LEU A 389 -23.44 15.68 -10.99
N GLU A 390 -23.82 16.93 -11.24
CA GLU A 390 -24.73 17.33 -12.30
C GLU A 390 -23.94 18.10 -13.38
N VAL A 391 -24.06 17.65 -14.62
CA VAL A 391 -23.45 18.28 -15.80
C VAL A 391 -24.55 18.83 -16.69
N LYS A 392 -24.34 20.01 -17.28
CA LYS A 392 -25.28 20.61 -18.25
C LYS A 392 -24.60 20.83 -19.58
N ASP A 393 -25.31 20.55 -20.67
CA ASP A 393 -24.87 20.80 -22.04
C ASP A 393 -24.91 22.29 -22.40
N ASN A 394 -24.69 22.60 -23.67
CA ASN A 394 -24.75 23.93 -24.24
C ASN A 394 -26.02 24.21 -25.06
N ASP A 395 -27.07 23.38 -24.99
CA ASP A 395 -28.32 23.63 -25.72
C ASP A 395 -29.03 24.86 -25.16
N ASN A 396 -29.27 25.84 -26.04
CA ASN A 396 -29.97 27.08 -25.74
C ASN A 396 -31.29 27.22 -26.51
N VAL A 397 -31.66 26.24 -27.35
CA VAL A 397 -32.88 26.22 -28.16
C VAL A 397 -34.02 25.61 -27.37
N THR A 398 -33.81 24.44 -26.73
CA THR A 398 -34.83 23.81 -25.87
C THR A 398 -34.55 23.99 -24.37
N GLY A 399 -33.35 24.46 -24.05
CA GLY A 399 -32.83 24.62 -22.69
C GLY A 399 -31.77 23.54 -22.40
N PRO A 400 -30.82 23.78 -21.48
CA PRO A 400 -29.70 22.87 -21.34
C PRO A 400 -30.15 21.51 -20.81
N ASN A 401 -29.83 20.42 -21.50
CA ASN A 401 -30.05 19.09 -20.95
C ASN A 401 -29.04 18.83 -19.83
N SER A 402 -29.46 18.03 -18.84
CA SER A 402 -28.61 17.66 -17.71
C SER A 402 -28.36 16.16 -17.63
N GLY A 403 -27.14 15.82 -17.21
CA GLY A 403 -26.69 14.48 -16.89
C GLY A 403 -26.27 14.39 -15.43
N GLN A 404 -26.56 13.26 -14.78
CA GLN A 404 -26.21 13.04 -13.38
C GLN A 404 -25.30 11.82 -13.23
N SER A 405 -24.37 11.88 -12.27
CA SER A 405 -23.54 10.74 -11.90
C SER A 405 -24.28 9.78 -10.98
N GLU A 406 -23.63 8.67 -10.64
CA GLU A 406 -24.03 7.85 -9.49
C GLU A 406 -24.02 8.68 -8.20
N ILE A 407 -24.94 8.34 -7.29
CA ILE A 407 -25.07 8.96 -5.97
C ILE A 407 -24.23 8.18 -4.97
N TYR A 408 -23.41 8.91 -4.22
CA TYR A 408 -22.60 8.38 -3.12
C TYR A 408 -23.11 8.94 -1.80
N SER A 409 -22.95 8.19 -0.71
CA SER A 409 -23.33 8.65 0.63
C SER A 409 -22.24 8.41 1.66
N PHE A 410 -22.22 9.28 2.68
CA PHE A 410 -21.44 9.10 3.89
C PHE A 410 -22.13 9.74 5.09
N VAL A 411 -21.70 9.37 6.30
CA VAL A 411 -22.17 9.94 7.57
C VAL A 411 -21.03 10.71 8.24
N ILE A 412 -21.34 11.82 8.90
CA ILE A 412 -20.35 12.51 9.74
C ILE A 412 -20.18 11.78 11.07
N PHE A 413 -18.92 11.46 11.43
CA PHE A 413 -18.58 10.73 12.66
C PHE A 413 -19.06 11.47 13.90
N ASP A 414 -19.91 10.81 14.69
CA ASP A 414 -20.35 11.32 15.99
C ASP A 414 -19.49 10.72 17.11
N SER A 415 -18.41 11.44 17.44
CA SER A 415 -17.49 11.05 18.51
C SER A 415 -18.18 10.87 19.85
N ARG A 416 -19.22 11.66 20.15
CA ARG A 416 -19.97 11.58 21.42
C ARG A 416 -20.80 10.31 21.48
N LYS A 417 -21.56 10.02 20.41
CA LYS A 417 -22.36 8.79 20.34
C LYS A 417 -21.50 7.53 20.36
N GLU A 418 -20.36 7.54 19.69
CA GLU A 418 -19.44 6.40 19.71
C GLU A 418 -18.75 6.23 21.09
N GLN A 419 -18.42 7.33 21.78
CA GLN A 419 -17.98 7.26 23.18
C GLN A 419 -19.08 6.72 24.12
N GLU A 420 -20.34 7.09 23.93
CA GLU A 420 -21.47 6.53 24.69
C GLU A 420 -21.66 5.03 24.42
N ASN A 421 -21.57 4.61 23.15
CA ASN A 421 -21.59 3.20 22.78
C ASN A 421 -20.44 2.43 23.44
N LEU A 422 -19.23 3.01 23.46
CA LEU A 422 -18.09 2.43 24.16
C LEU A 422 -18.39 2.25 25.65
N VAL A 423 -18.81 3.30 26.35
CA VAL A 423 -19.13 3.22 27.80
C VAL A 423 -20.15 2.11 28.07
N ARG A 424 -21.19 1.97 27.23
CA ARG A 424 -22.17 0.88 27.36
C ARG A 424 -21.54 -0.52 27.20
N LEU A 425 -20.65 -0.70 26.24
CA LEU A 425 -19.93 -1.98 26.09
C LEU A 425 -19.04 -2.28 27.30
N GLN A 426 -18.46 -1.24 27.92
CA GLN A 426 -17.66 -1.40 29.14
C GLN A 426 -18.51 -1.81 30.34
N GLU A 427 -19.73 -1.28 30.46
CA GLU A 427 -20.70 -1.72 31.46
C GLU A 427 -21.07 -3.18 31.26
N GLU A 428 -21.39 -3.58 30.02
CA GLU A 428 -21.66 -4.99 29.68
C GLU A 428 -20.47 -5.90 30.03
N LEU A 429 -19.24 -5.44 29.78
CA LEU A 429 -18.03 -6.15 30.16
C LEU A 429 -17.93 -6.32 31.68
N SER A 430 -18.15 -5.23 32.44
CA SER A 430 -18.13 -5.24 33.89
C SER A 430 -19.18 -6.20 34.46
N GLU A 431 -20.41 -6.15 33.97
CA GLU A 431 -21.50 -7.04 34.38
C GLU A 431 -21.18 -8.52 34.15
N LYS A 432 -20.66 -8.87 32.96
CA LYS A 432 -20.25 -10.24 32.65
C LYS A 432 -19.10 -10.70 33.54
N MET A 433 -18.13 -9.83 33.82
CA MET A 433 -17.02 -10.14 34.73
C MET A 433 -17.50 -10.33 36.17
N ILE A 434 -18.42 -9.48 36.67
CA ILE A 434 -19.03 -9.61 38.00
C ILE A 434 -19.83 -10.91 38.10
N ALA A 435 -20.61 -11.26 37.08
CA ALA A 435 -21.36 -12.52 37.05
C ALA A 435 -20.42 -13.75 37.14
N LEU A 436 -19.31 -13.73 36.40
CA LEU A 436 -18.30 -14.79 36.48
C LEU A 436 -17.59 -14.82 37.83
N LEU A 437 -17.28 -13.66 38.41
CA LEU A 437 -16.70 -13.53 39.74
C LEU A 437 -17.63 -14.12 40.80
N ALA A 438 -18.91 -13.75 40.78
CA ALA A 438 -19.92 -14.28 41.68
C ALA A 438 -20.02 -15.80 41.60
N ASN A 439 -20.03 -16.36 40.38
CA ASN A 439 -20.03 -17.81 40.18
C ASN A 439 -18.76 -18.47 40.75
N GLY A 440 -17.59 -17.87 40.48
CA GLY A 440 -16.30 -18.35 40.98
C GLY A 440 -16.19 -18.33 42.52
N LEU A 441 -16.78 -17.34 43.18
CA LEU A 441 -16.84 -17.26 44.64
C LEU A 441 -17.78 -18.32 45.24
N VAL A 442 -18.99 -18.45 44.70
CA VAL A 442 -20.01 -19.41 45.18
C VAL A 442 -19.60 -20.85 44.91
N GLU A 443 -19.29 -21.20 43.66
CA GLU A 443 -18.92 -22.57 43.29
C GLU A 443 -17.52 -22.95 43.81
N GLY A 444 -16.64 -21.96 44.04
CA GLY A 444 -15.32 -22.14 44.63
C GLY A 444 -15.34 -22.59 46.09
N GLU A 445 -16.30 -22.14 46.90
CA GLU A 445 -16.45 -22.63 48.29
C GLU A 445 -17.00 -24.07 48.35
N ILE A 446 -17.90 -24.42 47.42
CA ILE A 446 -18.46 -25.77 47.33
C ILE A 446 -17.36 -26.81 47.00
N LEU A 447 -16.36 -26.40 46.20
CA LEU A 447 -15.18 -27.22 45.90
C LEU A 447 -14.26 -27.47 47.10
N LYS A 448 -14.24 -26.57 48.10
CA LYS A 448 -13.41 -26.74 49.31
C LYS A 448 -14.04 -27.69 50.34
N THR A 449 -15.36 -27.85 50.30
CA THR A 449 -16.15 -28.49 51.37
C THR A 449 -16.65 -29.91 51.03
N THR A 450 -16.72 -30.27 49.75
CA THR A 450 -17.28 -31.55 49.30
C THR A 450 -16.19 -32.46 48.72
N THR A 451 -16.18 -33.76 49.05
CA THR A 451 -15.27 -34.76 48.46
C THR A 451 -15.30 -34.67 46.93
N THR A 452 -14.18 -34.20 46.39
CA THR A 452 -14.00 -33.75 45.01
C THR A 452 -14.26 -34.83 43.96
N ASP A 453 -15.43 -34.77 43.32
CA ASP A 453 -15.68 -35.47 42.05
C ASP A 453 -14.95 -34.72 40.92
N PRO A 454 -13.99 -35.35 40.21
CA PRO A 454 -13.30 -34.76 39.06
C PRO A 454 -14.28 -34.25 37.98
N LEU A 455 -15.47 -34.83 37.88
CA LEU A 455 -16.51 -34.41 36.93
C LEU A 455 -17.08 -33.03 37.27
N SER A 456 -17.30 -32.74 38.56
CA SER A 456 -17.76 -31.43 39.05
C SER A 456 -16.72 -30.33 38.80
N GLY A 457 -15.45 -30.62 39.06
CA GLY A 457 -14.35 -29.71 38.74
C GLY A 457 -14.23 -29.44 37.25
N LYS A 458 -14.40 -30.47 36.40
CA LYS A 458 -14.44 -30.30 34.94
C LYS A 458 -15.59 -29.41 34.49
N LYS A 459 -16.80 -29.62 35.04
CA LYS A 459 -17.99 -28.83 34.70
C LYS A 459 -17.79 -27.36 35.06
N LEU A 460 -17.26 -27.08 36.25
CA LEU A 460 -16.94 -25.72 36.69
C LEU A 460 -15.96 -25.04 35.73
N LEU A 461 -14.81 -25.68 35.48
CA LEU A 461 -13.79 -25.11 34.60
C LEU A 461 -14.31 -24.89 33.17
N SER A 462 -15.18 -25.77 32.67
CA SER A 462 -15.79 -25.62 31.34
C SER A 462 -16.71 -24.40 31.31
N SER A 463 -17.57 -24.23 32.32
CA SER A 463 -18.45 -23.06 32.47
C SER A 463 -17.64 -21.75 32.53
N HIS A 464 -16.59 -21.72 33.34
CA HIS A 464 -15.69 -20.56 33.41
C HIS A 464 -14.98 -20.31 32.08
N SER A 465 -14.47 -21.35 31.43
CA SER A 465 -13.78 -21.22 30.14
C SER A 465 -14.68 -20.69 29.03
N ASP A 466 -15.97 -21.02 29.05
CA ASP A 466 -16.98 -20.49 28.12
C ASP A 466 -17.28 -19.02 28.40
N ALA A 467 -17.54 -18.66 29.66
CA ALA A 467 -17.77 -17.26 30.06
C ALA A 467 -16.56 -16.36 29.75
N LEU A 468 -15.34 -16.88 29.91
CA LEU A 468 -14.12 -16.16 29.56
C LEU A 468 -13.99 -15.88 28.06
N ILE A 469 -14.56 -16.72 27.16
CA ILE A 469 -14.55 -16.44 25.71
C ILE A 469 -15.32 -15.15 25.44
N ASP A 470 -16.52 -15.03 26.01
CA ASP A 470 -17.39 -13.87 25.81
C ASP A 470 -16.75 -12.59 26.36
N ILE A 471 -16.20 -12.67 27.59
CA ILE A 471 -15.53 -11.54 28.25
C ILE A 471 -14.31 -11.09 27.44
N ILE A 472 -13.45 -12.02 27.02
CA ILE A 472 -12.25 -11.71 26.23
C ILE A 472 -12.64 -11.11 24.88
N GLY A 473 -13.65 -11.67 24.21
CA GLY A 473 -14.14 -11.18 22.93
C GLY A 473 -14.71 -9.76 23.03
N LEU A 474 -15.48 -9.48 24.08
CA LEU A 474 -16.03 -8.15 24.35
C LEU A 474 -14.92 -7.13 24.67
N ALA A 475 -13.96 -7.49 25.52
CA ALA A 475 -12.81 -6.64 25.84
C ALA A 475 -11.96 -6.33 24.59
N GLN A 476 -11.77 -7.30 23.69
CA GLN A 476 -11.09 -7.08 22.41
C GLN A 476 -11.84 -6.09 21.51
N ARG A 477 -13.17 -6.24 21.40
CA ARG A 477 -14.01 -5.33 20.61
C ARG A 477 -13.93 -3.89 21.13
N ILE A 478 -14.06 -3.70 22.45
CA ILE A 478 -13.93 -2.38 23.09
C ILE A 478 -12.55 -1.79 22.79
N ARG A 479 -11.49 -2.57 22.99
CA ARG A 479 -10.11 -2.10 22.76
C ARG A 479 -9.89 -1.67 21.31
N ASP A 480 -10.41 -2.42 20.35
CA ASP A 480 -10.17 -2.16 18.94
C ASP A 480 -10.98 -0.93 18.47
N GLN A 481 -12.23 -0.76 18.93
CA GLN A 481 -12.99 0.47 18.71
C GLN A 481 -12.35 1.69 19.40
N ALA A 482 -11.84 1.53 20.62
CA ALA A 482 -11.23 2.62 21.38
C ALA A 482 -9.91 3.14 20.77
N LYS A 483 -9.22 2.34 19.93
CA LYS A 483 -7.98 2.78 19.25
C LYS A 483 -8.23 3.81 18.16
N ASP A 484 -9.43 3.85 17.60
CA ASP A 484 -9.79 4.73 16.48
C ASP A 484 -10.10 6.17 16.93
N PHE A 485 -10.11 6.43 18.24
CA PHE A 485 -10.28 7.76 18.82
C PHE A 485 -8.92 8.40 19.10
N ASP A 486 -8.65 9.55 18.47
CA ASP A 486 -7.36 10.25 18.54
C ASP A 486 -6.88 10.56 19.98
N ASN A 487 -7.81 10.80 20.92
CA ASN A 487 -7.52 11.22 22.29
C ASN A 487 -7.91 10.21 23.37
N PHE A 488 -8.03 8.92 23.03
CA PHE A 488 -8.46 7.93 24.02
C PHE A 488 -7.36 7.59 25.06
N PRO A 489 -7.66 7.53 26.38
CA PRO A 489 -6.66 7.32 27.43
C PRO A 489 -5.84 6.03 27.26
N ARG A 490 -4.52 6.16 27.06
CA ARG A 490 -3.58 5.03 26.93
C ARG A 490 -3.58 4.05 28.12
N PRO A 491 -3.71 4.51 29.39
CA PRO A 491 -3.82 3.59 30.53
C PRO A 491 -5.01 2.63 30.41
N TYR A 492 -6.11 3.07 29.81
CA TYR A 492 -7.28 2.21 29.61
C TYR A 492 -7.06 1.14 28.54
N LEU A 493 -6.43 1.49 27.41
CA LEU A 493 -6.03 0.50 26.41
C LEU A 493 -5.05 -0.52 26.99
N THR A 494 -4.20 -0.07 27.91
CA THR A 494 -3.27 -0.94 28.65
C THR A 494 -4.04 -1.88 29.57
N LEU A 495 -4.99 -1.38 30.36
CA LEU A 495 -5.86 -2.19 31.21
C LEU A 495 -6.59 -3.26 30.40
N LEU A 496 -7.29 -2.90 29.31
CA LEU A 496 -7.97 -3.87 28.45
C LEU A 496 -7.01 -4.92 27.89
N THR A 497 -5.81 -4.52 27.52
CA THR A 497 -4.78 -5.46 27.04
C THR A 497 -4.32 -6.41 28.15
N SER A 498 -4.17 -5.91 29.37
CA SER A 498 -3.84 -6.71 30.56
C SER A 498 -4.97 -7.70 30.89
N ILE A 499 -6.23 -7.25 30.90
CA ILE A 499 -7.44 -8.09 31.06
C ILE A 499 -7.44 -9.21 30.03
N ILE A 500 -7.36 -8.86 28.74
CA ILE A 500 -7.39 -9.84 27.63
C ILE A 500 -6.28 -10.87 27.81
N LYS A 501 -5.04 -10.43 28.08
CA LYS A 501 -3.89 -11.32 28.20
C LYS A 501 -3.99 -12.22 29.43
N GLY A 502 -4.35 -11.67 30.58
CA GLY A 502 -4.46 -12.39 31.84
C GLY A 502 -5.56 -13.44 31.82
N LEU A 503 -6.76 -13.06 31.37
CA LEU A 503 -7.90 -13.96 31.22
C LEU A 503 -7.65 -15.04 30.15
N THR A 504 -6.95 -14.71 29.06
CA THR A 504 -6.55 -15.71 28.05
C THR A 504 -5.63 -16.77 28.65
N ALA A 505 -4.63 -16.36 29.44
CA ALA A 505 -3.71 -17.29 30.10
C ALA A 505 -4.42 -18.17 31.13
N ILE A 506 -5.33 -17.59 31.93
CA ILE A 506 -6.17 -18.35 32.87
C ILE A 506 -7.01 -19.37 32.12
N ARG A 507 -7.67 -18.98 31.03
CA ARG A 507 -8.48 -19.89 30.21
C ARG A 507 -7.65 -21.03 29.62
N GLU A 508 -6.44 -20.75 29.12
CA GLU A 508 -5.53 -21.78 28.60
C GLU A 508 -5.17 -22.80 29.69
N ASP A 509 -4.85 -22.33 30.91
CA ASP A 509 -4.57 -23.19 32.06
C ASP A 509 -5.80 -24.03 32.47
N GLN A 510 -7.01 -23.46 32.40
CA GLN A 510 -8.27 -24.18 32.63
C GLN A 510 -8.49 -25.29 31.59
N ILE A 511 -8.33 -25.00 30.30
CA ILE A 511 -8.45 -25.99 29.21
C ILE A 511 -7.42 -27.11 29.37
N ASN A 512 -6.17 -26.77 29.68
CA ASN A 512 -5.12 -27.75 29.93
C ASN A 512 -5.48 -28.68 31.11
N THR A 513 -6.10 -28.13 32.16
CA THR A 513 -6.56 -28.91 33.31
C THR A 513 -7.78 -29.77 33.00
N ILE A 514 -8.74 -29.25 32.23
CA ILE A 514 -9.89 -30.01 31.70
C ILE A 514 -9.39 -31.24 30.91
N ASN A 515 -8.41 -31.04 30.02
CA ASN A 515 -7.82 -32.12 29.23
C ASN A 515 -7.12 -33.16 30.12
N LYS A 516 -6.40 -32.74 31.16
CA LYS A 516 -5.78 -33.65 32.15
C LYS A 516 -6.82 -34.45 32.92
N ILE A 517 -7.91 -33.82 33.37
CA ILE A 517 -9.01 -34.49 34.06
C ILE A 517 -9.64 -35.53 33.13
N GLN A 518 -9.93 -35.16 31.88
CA GLN A 518 -10.50 -36.05 30.88
C GLN A 518 -9.60 -37.26 30.58
N GLY A 519 -8.29 -37.05 30.43
CA GLY A 519 -7.33 -38.13 30.25
C GLY A 519 -7.15 -39.04 31.47
N THR A 520 -7.56 -38.60 32.66
CA THR A 520 -7.50 -39.40 33.91
C THR A 520 -8.79 -40.20 34.12
N ILE A 521 -9.96 -39.63 33.81
CA ILE A 521 -11.26 -40.31 33.89
C ILE A 521 -11.33 -41.50 32.91
N LEU A 522 -10.61 -41.44 31.79
CA LEU A 522 -10.60 -42.49 30.77
C LEU A 522 -9.69 -43.70 31.09
N LYS A 523 -8.96 -43.70 32.23
CA LYS A 523 -8.06 -44.80 32.60
C LYS A 523 -8.74 -45.82 33.52
N PRO A 524 -8.49 -47.13 33.35
CA PRO A 524 -9.15 -48.20 34.11
C PRO A 524 -8.79 -48.26 35.60
N THR A 525 -7.69 -47.60 36.01
CA THR A 525 -7.31 -47.41 37.42
C THR A 525 -7.21 -45.91 37.68
N PRO A 526 -8.20 -45.27 38.31
CA PRO A 526 -8.16 -43.83 38.58
C PRO A 526 -7.15 -43.57 39.70
N ALA A 527 -5.88 -43.34 39.33
CA ALA A 527 -4.93 -42.72 40.24
C ALA A 527 -5.46 -41.33 40.59
N GLY A 528 -5.58 -41.04 41.89
CA GLY A 528 -6.26 -39.85 42.41
C GLY A 528 -5.81 -38.57 41.73
N PHE A 529 -6.70 -37.98 40.93
CA PHE A 529 -6.52 -36.63 40.43
C PHE A 529 -6.56 -35.68 41.63
N ASN A 530 -5.48 -34.95 41.87
CA ASN A 530 -5.45 -33.97 42.95
C ASN A 530 -6.31 -32.75 42.56
N ALA A 531 -7.51 -32.71 43.10
CA ALA A 531 -8.49 -31.64 42.91
C ALA A 531 -8.03 -30.26 43.42
N GLY A 532 -6.93 -30.18 44.17
CA GLY A 532 -6.29 -28.92 44.55
C GLY A 532 -5.91 -28.04 43.35
N SER A 533 -5.67 -28.64 42.17
CA SER A 533 -5.39 -27.89 40.93
C SER A 533 -6.59 -27.04 40.45
N VAL A 534 -7.83 -27.51 40.64
CA VAL A 534 -9.04 -26.79 40.20
C VAL A 534 -9.30 -25.60 41.12
N ALA A 535 -9.19 -25.79 42.44
CA ALA A 535 -9.38 -24.72 43.41
C ALA A 535 -8.32 -23.60 43.27
N VAL A 536 -7.05 -23.95 42.99
CA VAL A 536 -5.99 -22.97 42.73
C VAL A 536 -6.29 -22.15 41.48
N LEU A 537 -6.74 -22.79 40.39
CA LEU A 537 -7.10 -22.09 39.16
C LEU A 537 -8.32 -21.19 39.35
N ASN A 538 -9.32 -21.63 40.12
CA ASN A 538 -10.47 -20.82 40.46
C ASN A 538 -10.07 -19.58 41.27
N ASN A 539 -9.27 -19.74 42.32
CA ASN A 539 -8.81 -18.61 43.15
C ASN A 539 -7.98 -17.62 42.34
N ARG A 540 -7.13 -18.11 41.41
CA ARG A 540 -6.37 -17.24 40.49
C ARG A 540 -7.28 -16.46 39.56
N MET A 541 -8.35 -17.08 39.04
CA MET A 541 -9.36 -16.40 38.23
C MET A 541 -10.10 -15.34 39.05
N VAL A 542 -10.59 -15.69 40.24
CA VAL A 542 -11.29 -14.80 41.17
C VAL A 542 -10.44 -13.57 41.47
N ALA A 543 -9.19 -13.76 41.93
CA ALA A 543 -8.30 -12.64 42.24
C ALA A 543 -8.01 -11.73 41.03
N HIS A 544 -7.90 -12.31 39.83
CA HIS A 544 -7.70 -11.53 38.61
C HIS A 544 -8.95 -10.73 38.23
N LEU A 545 -10.14 -11.34 38.33
CA LEU A 545 -11.41 -10.67 38.05
C LEU A 545 -11.69 -9.55 39.05
N GLU A 546 -11.47 -9.76 40.35
CA GLU A 546 -11.64 -8.73 41.40
C GLU A 546 -10.83 -7.48 41.07
N GLN A 547 -9.54 -7.66 40.73
CA GLN A 547 -8.65 -6.54 40.41
C GLN A 547 -9.06 -5.84 39.11
N ASP A 548 -9.36 -6.61 38.06
CA ASP A 548 -9.71 -6.04 36.77
C ASP A 548 -11.05 -5.28 36.82
N ILE A 549 -12.06 -5.83 37.51
CA ILE A 549 -13.38 -5.20 37.69
C ILE A 549 -13.22 -3.87 38.41
N LEU A 550 -12.43 -3.83 39.49
CA LEU A 550 -12.16 -2.62 40.26
C LEU A 550 -11.67 -1.47 39.37
N TYR A 551 -10.63 -1.74 38.57
CA TYR A 551 -10.04 -0.74 37.69
C TYR A 551 -10.91 -0.40 36.48
N LEU A 552 -11.64 -1.38 35.94
CA LEU A 552 -12.59 -1.16 34.86
C LEU A 552 -13.70 -0.21 35.31
N ILE A 553 -14.31 -0.45 36.47
CA ILE A 553 -15.35 0.41 37.06
C ILE A 553 -14.80 1.81 37.32
N LYS A 554 -13.59 1.92 37.92
CA LYS A 554 -12.94 3.22 38.18
C LYS A 554 -12.80 4.05 36.90
N MET A 555 -12.38 3.41 35.81
CA MET A 555 -12.21 4.06 34.50
C MET A 555 -13.52 4.40 33.81
N THR A 556 -14.49 3.47 33.81
CA THR A 556 -15.81 3.71 33.23
C THR A 556 -16.53 4.85 33.96
N ASN A 557 -16.41 4.93 35.28
CA ASN A 557 -16.97 6.04 36.07
C ASN A 557 -16.32 7.38 35.74
N ARG A 558 -15.01 7.41 35.51
CA ARG A 558 -14.30 8.61 35.05
C ARG A 558 -14.84 9.09 33.69
N GLN A 559 -15.00 8.17 32.73
CA GLN A 559 -15.55 8.52 31.41
C GLN A 559 -17.00 9.01 31.49
N LYS A 560 -17.81 8.43 32.38
CA LYS A 560 -19.16 8.94 32.67
C LYS A 560 -19.11 10.35 33.27
N MET A 561 -18.19 10.63 34.19
CA MET A 561 -18.00 11.96 34.77
C MET A 561 -17.54 12.97 33.71
N GLU A 562 -16.63 12.60 32.82
CA GLU A 562 -16.18 13.45 31.70
C GLU A 562 -17.37 13.85 30.80
N GLN A 563 -18.29 12.92 30.51
CA GLN A 563 -19.52 13.25 29.78
C GLN A 563 -20.47 14.19 30.54
N VAL A 564 -20.46 14.13 31.88
CA VAL A 564 -21.23 15.07 32.72
C VAL A 564 -20.56 16.45 32.71
N MET A 565 -19.23 16.51 32.79
CA MET A 565 -18.47 17.77 32.68
C MET A 565 -18.68 18.43 31.31
N ASP A 566 -18.70 17.67 30.22
CA ASP A 566 -19.00 18.21 28.88
C ASP A 566 -20.40 18.83 28.78
N LEU A 567 -21.38 18.27 29.50
CA LEU A 567 -22.73 18.83 29.58
C LEU A 567 -22.78 20.07 30.47
N GLU A 568 -21.96 20.11 31.52
CA GLU A 568 -21.79 21.28 32.40
C GLU A 568 -21.20 22.46 31.61
N ASP A 569 -20.13 22.22 30.85
CA ASP A 569 -19.51 23.21 29.98
C ASP A 569 -20.53 23.77 28.96
N GLN A 570 -21.33 22.89 28.35
CA GLN A 570 -22.41 23.29 27.44
C GLN A 570 -23.48 24.12 28.15
N LEU A 571 -23.88 23.75 29.38
CA LEU A 571 -24.83 24.53 30.18
C LEU A 571 -24.29 25.91 30.50
N SER A 572 -23.02 26.00 30.90
CA SER A 572 -22.33 27.26 31.18
C SER A 572 -22.32 28.18 29.96
N GLN A 573 -21.94 27.66 28.79
CA GLN A 573 -21.94 28.41 27.52
C GLN A 573 -23.35 28.86 27.09
N LEU A 574 -24.35 27.98 27.19
CA LEU A 574 -25.74 28.32 26.85
C LEU A 574 -26.31 29.38 27.79
N THR A 575 -26.00 29.29 29.09
CA THR A 575 -26.44 30.25 30.11
C THR A 575 -25.82 31.62 29.87
N GLU A 576 -24.54 31.67 29.51
CA GLU A 576 -23.85 32.92 29.16
C GLU A 576 -24.40 33.54 27.86
N ALA A 577 -24.58 32.72 26.81
CA ALA A 577 -25.16 33.18 25.55
C ALA A 577 -26.62 33.65 25.69
N LEU A 578 -27.35 33.14 26.68
CA LEU A 578 -28.68 33.61 27.04
C LEU A 578 -28.61 34.94 27.81
N ARG A 579 -27.64 35.08 28.74
CA ARG A 579 -27.38 36.33 29.47
C ARG A 579 -27.03 37.48 28.51
N GLU A 580 -26.09 37.26 27.60
CA GLU A 580 -25.71 38.26 26.58
C GLU A 580 -26.89 38.68 25.72
N GLU A 581 -27.78 37.74 25.37
CA GLU A 581 -28.98 38.05 24.58
C GLU A 581 -29.98 38.91 25.36
N PHE A 582 -30.22 38.59 26.64
CA PHE A 582 -31.06 39.42 27.50
C PHE A 582 -30.46 40.82 27.74
N GLU A 583 -29.14 40.94 27.89
CA GLU A 583 -28.43 42.23 28.01
C GLU A 583 -28.55 43.07 26.72
N ASN A 584 -28.40 42.44 25.55
CA ASN A 584 -28.58 43.10 24.25
C ASN A 584 -30.02 43.57 24.02
N ILE A 585 -31.00 42.80 24.50
CA ILE A 585 -32.42 43.17 24.49
C ILE A 585 -32.65 44.36 25.43
N ARG A 586 -32.09 44.34 26.65
CA ARG A 586 -32.19 45.44 27.63
C ARG A 586 -31.61 46.74 27.08
N ASP A 587 -30.49 46.67 26.36
CA ASP A 587 -29.81 47.80 25.73
C ASP A 587 -30.47 48.30 24.43
N LYS A 588 -31.61 47.71 24.02
CA LYS A 588 -32.32 47.99 22.75
C LYS A 588 -31.48 47.79 21.48
N LYS A 589 -30.43 46.96 21.54
CA LYS A 589 -29.54 46.66 20.40
C LYS A 589 -30.10 45.58 19.47
N SER A 590 -31.05 44.77 19.95
CA SER A 590 -31.75 43.73 19.20
C SER A 590 -33.26 43.75 19.44
N PRO A 591 -34.11 43.45 18.43
CA PRO A 591 -35.55 43.28 18.62
C PRO A 591 -35.85 42.02 19.44
N LEU A 592 -36.99 42.01 20.14
CA LEU A 592 -37.42 40.90 20.99
C LEU A 592 -37.93 39.72 20.13
N THR A 593 -37.07 38.75 19.80
CA THR A 593 -37.46 37.55 19.04
C THR A 593 -37.81 36.41 20.01
N SER A 594 -39.09 36.33 20.45
CA SER A 594 -39.57 35.30 21.42
C SER A 594 -39.19 33.86 21.02
N ASN A 595 -39.16 33.55 19.72
CA ASN A 595 -38.80 32.21 19.23
C ASN A 595 -37.34 31.83 19.46
N GLN A 596 -36.40 32.76 19.31
CA GLN A 596 -34.96 32.48 19.51
C GLN A 596 -34.66 32.28 21.00
N LEU A 597 -35.24 33.12 21.85
CA LEU A 597 -35.09 33.01 23.30
C LEU A 597 -35.68 31.70 23.85
N ASN A 598 -36.90 31.36 23.43
CA ASN A 598 -37.55 30.10 23.80
C ASN A 598 -36.71 28.90 23.34
N SER A 599 -36.10 28.95 22.15
CA SER A 599 -35.24 27.87 21.67
C SER A 599 -33.99 27.68 22.54
N LYS A 600 -33.37 28.76 23.02
CA LYS A 600 -32.19 28.68 23.91
C LYS A 600 -32.56 28.18 25.30
N LEU A 601 -33.67 28.67 25.87
CA LEU A 601 -34.20 28.19 27.16
C LEU A 601 -34.55 26.68 27.09
N SER A 602 -35.21 26.25 26.02
CA SER A 602 -35.48 24.82 25.79
C SER A 602 -34.20 23.99 25.65
N LYS A 603 -33.15 24.52 25.00
CA LYS A 603 -31.85 23.84 24.92
C LYS A 603 -31.21 23.70 26.31
N ILE A 604 -31.22 24.75 27.13
CA ILE A 604 -30.69 24.68 28.51
C ILE A 604 -31.45 23.62 29.31
N GLN A 605 -32.78 23.62 29.25
CA GLN A 605 -33.62 22.62 29.92
C GLN A 605 -33.31 21.19 29.45
N GLN A 606 -33.16 20.98 28.14
CA GLN A 606 -32.80 19.68 27.57
C GLN A 606 -31.42 19.21 28.02
N THR A 607 -30.42 20.09 28.04
CA THR A 607 -29.06 19.74 28.48
C THR A 607 -29.04 19.42 29.97
N LEU A 608 -29.78 20.17 30.79
CA LEU A 608 -29.93 19.92 32.22
C LEU A 608 -30.60 18.57 32.49
N GLN A 609 -31.67 18.25 31.75
CA GLN A 609 -32.33 16.94 31.86
C GLN A 609 -31.39 15.79 31.45
N LYS A 610 -30.63 15.95 30.36
CA LYS A 610 -29.63 14.96 29.93
C LYS A 610 -28.57 14.73 31.01
N MET A 611 -28.12 15.80 31.65
CA MET A 611 -27.16 15.70 32.75
C MET A 611 -27.76 14.94 33.94
N MET A 612 -29.00 15.25 34.34
CA MET A 612 -29.71 14.52 35.40
C MET A 612 -29.84 13.03 35.08
N ASP A 613 -30.25 12.71 33.85
CA ASP A 613 -30.40 11.32 33.40
C ASP A 613 -29.05 10.57 33.48
N LYS A 614 -27.94 11.21 33.08
CA LYS A 614 -26.59 10.63 33.16
C LYS A 614 -26.11 10.44 34.60
N LEU A 615 -26.27 11.46 35.46
CA LEU A 615 -25.92 11.39 36.88
C LEU A 615 -26.75 10.33 37.63
N SER A 616 -28.03 10.22 37.30
CA SER A 616 -28.93 9.21 37.87
C SER A 616 -28.50 7.78 37.51
N ARG A 617 -28.19 7.53 36.24
CA ARG A 617 -27.66 6.23 35.78
C ARG A 617 -26.33 5.87 36.42
N GLN A 618 -25.45 6.86 36.63
CA GLN A 618 -24.17 6.66 37.28
C GLN A 618 -24.32 6.13 38.72
N ASN A 619 -25.34 6.57 39.46
CA ASN A 619 -25.59 6.15 40.85
C ASN A 619 -26.22 4.75 41.00
N GLN A 620 -26.85 4.20 39.96
CA GLN A 620 -27.56 2.91 40.04
C GLN A 620 -26.63 1.69 39.87
N THR A 621 -25.49 1.87 39.21
CA THR A 621 -24.58 0.77 38.81
C THR A 621 -23.37 0.59 39.73
N THR A 622 -23.24 1.35 40.81
CA THR A 622 -22.01 1.44 41.61
C THR A 622 -22.15 0.82 43.01
N PRO A 623 -21.18 0.00 43.46
CA PRO A 623 -21.05 -0.37 44.87
C PRO A 623 -20.82 0.88 45.75
N ASP A 624 -21.48 0.93 46.92
CA ASP A 624 -21.47 2.06 47.88
C ASP A 624 -20.06 2.53 48.31
N GLU A 625 -19.03 1.71 48.10
CA GLU A 625 -17.64 1.97 48.48
C GLU A 625 -16.94 3.04 47.62
N PHE A 626 -17.44 3.34 46.42
CA PHE A 626 -16.75 4.20 45.43
C PHE A 626 -17.31 5.62 45.30
N LEU A 627 -18.42 5.93 45.96
CA LEU A 627 -19.04 7.25 45.88
C LEU A 627 -19.21 7.83 47.28
N ASN A 628 -18.81 9.10 47.43
CA ASN A 628 -19.21 9.93 48.55
C ASN A 628 -20.71 10.25 48.37
N SER A 629 -21.58 9.28 48.70
CA SER A 629 -23.03 9.28 48.44
C SER A 629 -23.80 10.45 49.05
N LYS A 630 -23.12 11.28 49.85
CA LYS A 630 -23.64 12.49 50.48
C LYS A 630 -23.58 13.74 49.60
N SER A 631 -22.76 13.78 48.54
CA SER A 631 -22.57 14.99 47.74
C SER A 631 -23.61 15.19 46.63
N TYR A 632 -24.13 14.10 46.03
CA TYR A 632 -25.09 14.19 44.92
C TYR A 632 -26.56 14.21 45.36
N LYS A 633 -26.88 13.65 46.53
CA LYS A 633 -28.25 13.61 47.07
C LYS A 633 -28.76 14.98 47.54
N SER A 634 -27.89 15.99 47.61
CA SER A 634 -28.22 17.38 48.01
C SER A 634 -28.39 18.34 46.82
N MET A 635 -28.22 17.88 45.57
CA MET A 635 -28.39 18.73 44.39
C MET A 635 -29.88 18.85 44.04
N ASN A 636 -30.54 19.90 44.51
CA ASN A 636 -31.95 20.22 44.21
C ASN A 636 -32.09 20.80 42.80
N LEU A 637 -31.85 19.99 41.76
CA LEU A 637 -31.91 20.44 40.37
C LEU A 637 -33.35 20.72 39.89
N GLU A 638 -34.36 20.17 40.59
CA GLU A 638 -35.77 20.54 40.40
C GLU A 638 -36.02 22.06 40.55
N ASP A 639 -35.37 22.71 41.52
CA ASP A 639 -35.54 24.15 41.77
C ASP A 639 -34.96 24.99 40.62
N THR A 640 -33.87 24.51 40.01
CA THR A 640 -33.23 25.13 38.85
C THR A 640 -34.10 25.00 37.60
N VAL A 641 -34.73 23.84 37.36
CA VAL A 641 -35.70 23.64 36.27
C VAL A 641 -36.92 24.54 36.44
N ALA A 642 -37.46 24.64 37.65
CA ALA A 642 -38.58 25.53 37.95
C ALA A 642 -38.23 27.02 37.70
N SER A 643 -37.00 27.40 38.03
CA SER A 643 -36.49 28.76 37.77
C SER A 643 -36.35 29.07 36.27
N LEU A 644 -35.99 28.08 35.45
CA LEU A 644 -35.94 28.22 33.98
C LEU A 644 -37.34 28.42 33.36
N GLU A 645 -38.35 27.70 33.85
CA GLU A 645 -39.75 27.90 33.40
C GLU A 645 -40.24 29.30 33.77
N LYS A 646 -39.88 29.79 34.96
CA LYS A 646 -40.20 31.16 35.40
C LYS A 646 -39.51 32.22 34.54
N ILE A 647 -38.25 32.01 34.12
CA ILE A 647 -37.54 32.91 33.19
C ILE A 647 -38.26 32.98 31.85
N LYS A 648 -38.71 31.83 31.33
CA LYS A 648 -39.50 31.74 30.08
C LYS A 648 -40.80 32.52 30.18
N ASP A 649 -41.54 32.40 31.28
CA ASP A 649 -42.79 33.15 31.51
C ASP A 649 -42.56 34.65 31.60
N LEU A 650 -41.55 35.08 32.38
CA LEU A 650 -41.19 36.50 32.52
C LEU A 650 -40.74 37.12 31.20
N ALA A 651 -39.98 36.37 30.40
CA ALA A 651 -39.53 36.84 29.10
C ALA A 651 -40.68 36.96 28.08
N ASN A 652 -41.63 36.03 28.08
CA ASN A 652 -42.84 36.11 27.25
C ASN A 652 -43.76 37.27 27.68
N GLN A 653 -43.73 37.66 28.96
CA GLN A 653 -44.43 38.84 29.48
C GLN A 653 -43.68 40.17 29.22
N GLY A 654 -42.49 40.13 28.60
CA GLY A 654 -41.67 41.32 28.33
C GLY A 654 -40.94 41.89 29.57
N LYS A 655 -40.92 41.16 30.68
CA LYS A 655 -40.28 41.56 31.95
C LYS A 655 -38.81 41.13 32.00
N ILE A 656 -38.01 41.75 31.14
CA ILE A 656 -36.61 41.35 30.91
C ILE A 656 -35.72 41.54 32.14
N ASP A 657 -35.93 42.59 32.93
CA ASP A 657 -35.15 42.83 34.16
C ASP A 657 -35.43 41.77 35.24
N GLU A 658 -36.70 41.37 35.39
CA GLU A 658 -37.07 40.28 36.31
C GLU A 658 -36.52 38.92 35.84
N ALA A 659 -36.52 38.68 34.52
CA ALA A 659 -35.97 37.47 33.91
C ALA A 659 -34.43 37.39 34.08
N LEU A 660 -33.71 38.50 33.90
CA LEU A 660 -32.27 38.60 34.16
C LEU A 660 -31.91 38.31 35.61
N GLU A 661 -32.71 38.78 36.57
CA GLU A 661 -32.48 38.52 37.98
C GLU A 661 -32.71 37.05 38.35
N GLN A 662 -33.70 36.39 37.75
CA GLN A 662 -33.86 34.93 37.90
C GLN A 662 -32.72 34.16 37.22
N LEU A 663 -32.26 34.61 36.05
CA LEU A 663 -31.13 33.99 35.34
C LEU A 663 -29.83 34.05 36.14
N LYS A 664 -29.59 35.13 36.88
CA LYS A 664 -28.44 35.22 37.81
C LYS A 664 -28.49 34.15 38.89
N LYS A 665 -29.68 33.86 39.45
CA LYS A 665 -29.83 32.79 40.46
C LYS A 665 -29.52 31.43 39.86
N VAL A 666 -30.07 31.14 38.68
CA VAL A 666 -29.77 29.89 37.94
C VAL A 666 -28.27 29.77 37.64
N ALA A 667 -27.62 30.87 37.25
CA ALA A 667 -26.17 30.87 37.00
C ALA A 667 -25.35 30.61 38.28
N GLU A 668 -25.79 31.11 39.43
CA GLU A 668 -25.15 30.85 40.74
C GLU A 668 -25.32 29.38 41.14
N ASP A 669 -26.52 28.81 40.99
CA ASP A 669 -26.81 27.41 41.28
C ASP A 669 -25.99 26.46 40.37
N LEU A 670 -25.91 26.78 39.06
CA LEU A 670 -25.08 26.03 38.11
C LEU A 670 -23.59 26.16 38.43
N ARG A 671 -23.14 27.29 38.99
CA ARG A 671 -21.76 27.47 39.41
C ARG A 671 -21.42 26.66 40.66
N GLU A 672 -22.34 26.56 41.62
CA GLU A 672 -22.17 25.68 42.76
C GLU A 672 -22.11 24.21 42.32
N LEU A 673 -23.00 23.80 41.41
CA LEU A 673 -22.99 22.49 40.77
C LEU A 673 -21.65 22.21 40.08
N SER A 674 -21.17 23.15 39.27
CA SER A 674 -19.87 23.09 38.57
C SER A 674 -18.72 22.82 39.56
N ASN A 675 -18.64 23.61 40.65
CA ASN A 675 -17.61 23.43 41.67
C ASN A 675 -17.70 22.04 42.36
N GLN A 676 -18.91 21.54 42.61
CA GLN A 676 -19.11 20.21 43.22
C GLN A 676 -18.71 19.09 42.25
N LEU A 677 -19.03 19.22 40.96
CA LEU A 677 -18.65 18.29 39.91
C LEU A 677 -17.13 18.30 39.68
N ASP A 678 -16.49 19.48 39.69
CA ASP A 678 -15.03 19.62 39.61
C ASP A 678 -14.32 18.94 40.78
N GLN A 679 -14.83 19.10 42.01
CA GLN A 679 -14.29 18.40 43.18
C GLN A 679 -14.44 16.89 43.05
N ALA A 680 -15.60 16.41 42.58
CA ALA A 680 -15.84 14.99 42.36
C ALA A 680 -14.94 14.42 41.26
N SER A 681 -14.82 15.11 40.12
CA SER A 681 -13.95 14.77 39.00
C SER A 681 -12.48 14.70 39.44
N SER A 682 -12.02 15.72 40.18
CA SER A 682 -10.66 15.78 40.73
C SER A 682 -10.36 14.62 41.70
N SER A 683 -11.35 14.18 42.48
CA SER A 683 -11.20 13.04 43.38
C SER A 683 -11.10 11.69 42.63
N MET A 684 -11.68 11.60 41.43
CA MET A 684 -11.62 10.43 40.55
C MET A 684 -10.32 10.39 39.71
N ASP A 685 -9.54 11.46 39.69
CA ASP A 685 -8.44 11.68 38.74
C ASP A 685 -7.17 10.87 39.05
N SER A 686 -7.04 10.29 40.25
CA SER A 686 -5.91 9.43 40.62
C SER A 686 -6.05 8.01 40.02
N LEU A 687 -5.75 7.85 38.72
CA LEU A 687 -5.70 6.52 38.05
C LEU A 687 -4.64 5.59 38.67
N VAL A 688 -3.66 6.18 39.36
CA VAL A 688 -2.54 5.54 40.02
C VAL A 688 -2.60 5.95 41.49
N ASP A 689 -2.60 4.98 42.41
CA ASP A 689 -2.59 5.27 43.85
C ASP A 689 -1.38 6.15 44.19
N ASN A 690 -1.52 7.08 45.15
CA ASN A 690 -0.45 8.02 45.53
C ASN A 690 0.90 7.30 45.79
N GLN A 691 0.84 6.11 46.39
CA GLN A 691 2.02 5.27 46.64
C GLN A 691 2.68 4.75 45.36
N VAL A 692 1.90 4.40 44.33
CA VAL A 692 2.43 3.95 43.03
C VAL A 692 2.99 5.15 42.26
N MET A 693 2.41 6.34 42.42
CA MET A 693 2.91 7.56 41.79
C MET A 693 4.26 8.01 42.37
N GLU A 694 4.43 7.91 43.70
CA GLU A 694 5.73 8.13 44.36
C GLU A 694 6.81 7.17 43.82
N GLN A 695 6.47 5.88 43.64
CA GLN A 695 7.36 4.91 43.02
C GLN A 695 7.71 5.23 41.56
N ILE A 696 6.77 5.79 40.79
CA ILE A 696 7.03 6.26 39.42
C ILE A 696 8.05 7.42 39.45
N ASP A 697 7.87 8.39 40.34
CA ASP A 697 8.76 9.55 40.46
C ASP A 697 10.18 9.15 40.91
N GLU A 698 10.29 8.24 41.89
CA GLU A 698 11.58 7.66 42.27
C GLU A 698 12.24 6.91 41.10
N SER A 699 11.45 6.16 40.34
CA SER A 699 11.95 5.38 39.19
C SER A 699 12.43 6.27 38.05
N ILE A 700 11.73 7.38 37.77
CA ILE A 700 12.16 8.39 36.79
C ILE A 700 13.52 8.96 37.20
N THR A 701 13.68 9.33 38.47
CA THR A 701 14.95 9.88 39.00
C THR A 701 16.10 8.88 38.86
N LYS A 702 15.85 7.60 39.16
CA LYS A 702 16.84 6.52 38.96
C LYS A 702 17.19 6.32 37.47
N LEU A 703 16.21 6.37 36.58
CA LEU A 703 16.41 6.27 35.13
C LEU A 703 17.22 7.44 34.57
N GLU A 704 17.02 8.66 35.07
CA GLU A 704 17.82 9.83 34.67
C GLU A 704 19.28 9.68 35.09
N SER A 705 19.52 9.15 36.29
CA SER A 705 20.86 8.81 36.76
C SER A 705 21.53 7.75 35.87
N LEU A 706 20.81 6.67 35.55
CA LEU A 706 21.29 5.62 34.64
C LEU A 706 21.57 6.16 33.22
N GLU A 707 20.68 6.98 32.68
CA GLU A 707 20.86 7.60 31.37
C GLU A 707 22.12 8.46 31.34
N LYS A 708 22.35 9.26 32.39
CA LYS A 708 23.54 10.10 32.51
C LYS A 708 24.81 9.27 32.61
N LYS A 709 24.84 8.24 33.46
CA LYS A 709 25.99 7.32 33.57
C LYS A 709 26.27 6.62 32.24
N GLN A 710 25.24 6.11 31.55
CA GLN A 710 25.40 5.43 30.27
C GLN A 710 25.97 6.35 29.18
N LYS A 711 25.52 7.62 29.11
CA LYS A 711 26.08 8.60 28.17
C LYS A 711 27.56 8.87 28.45
N GLN A 712 27.96 8.97 29.71
CA GLN A 712 29.37 9.14 30.09
C GLN A 712 30.24 7.93 29.69
N VAL A 713 29.71 6.71 29.85
CA VAL A 713 30.39 5.50 29.38
C VAL A 713 30.54 5.53 27.86
N ILE A 714 29.47 5.81 27.11
CA ILE A 714 29.49 5.90 25.64
C ILE A 714 30.51 6.95 25.16
N GLU A 715 30.55 8.11 25.79
CA GLU A 715 31.51 9.18 25.48
C GLU A 715 32.96 8.68 25.68
N SER A 716 33.24 8.08 26.84
CA SER A 716 34.57 7.54 27.17
C SER A 716 34.97 6.38 26.22
N THR A 717 34.05 5.46 25.94
CA THR A 717 34.28 4.35 25.00
C THR A 717 34.51 4.88 23.58
N SER A 718 33.80 5.94 23.18
CA SER A 718 33.94 6.59 21.88
C SER A 718 35.31 7.27 21.74
N GLU A 719 35.80 7.96 22.77
CA GLU A 719 37.15 8.55 22.77
C GLU A 719 38.23 7.49 22.56
N ILE A 720 38.14 6.36 23.29
CA ILE A 720 39.08 5.25 23.14
C ILE A 720 38.98 4.66 21.72
N ASN A 721 37.76 4.52 21.18
CA ASN A 721 37.55 4.03 19.82
C ASN A 721 38.18 4.97 18.78
N GLN A 722 38.00 6.28 18.92
CA GLN A 722 38.59 7.28 18.01
C GLN A 722 40.12 7.22 18.03
N LYS A 723 40.72 7.12 19.23
CA LYS A 723 42.17 6.96 19.40
C LYS A 723 42.66 5.67 18.74
N LEU A 724 41.98 4.54 18.99
CA LEU A 724 42.30 3.26 18.35
C LEU A 724 42.24 3.35 16.83
N ARG A 725 41.22 4.01 16.26
CA ARG A 725 41.09 4.22 14.82
C ARG A 725 42.18 5.10 14.24
N ALA A 726 42.57 6.17 14.94
CA ALA A 726 43.65 7.03 14.53
C ALA A 726 44.99 6.28 14.51
N ASP A 727 45.28 5.46 15.54
CA ASP A 727 46.51 4.68 15.59
C ASP A 727 46.53 3.54 14.57
N GLN A 728 45.38 2.90 14.30
CA GLN A 728 45.22 1.95 13.20
C GLN A 728 45.49 2.60 11.84
N ALA A 729 44.95 3.80 11.60
CA ALA A 729 45.14 4.54 10.35
C ALA A 729 46.62 4.92 10.13
N ARG A 730 47.31 5.42 11.17
CA ARG A 730 48.75 5.75 11.09
C ARG A 730 49.62 4.54 10.78
N GLN A 731 49.37 3.41 11.43
CA GLN A 731 50.08 2.15 11.17
C GLN A 731 49.83 1.62 9.76
N PHE A 732 48.60 1.75 9.28
CA PHE A 732 48.20 1.38 7.93
C PHE A 732 48.92 2.24 6.89
N GLU A 733 48.93 3.57 7.07
CA GLU A 733 49.63 4.52 6.21
C GLU A 733 51.14 4.21 6.15
N PHE A 734 51.78 3.96 7.30
CA PHE A 734 53.19 3.57 7.35
C PHE A 734 53.46 2.24 6.61
N SER A 735 52.59 1.24 6.79
CA SER A 735 52.72 -0.07 6.13
C SER A 735 52.55 0.01 4.62
N ILE A 736 51.64 0.88 4.13
CA ILE A 736 51.43 1.13 2.71
C ILE A 736 52.65 1.84 2.11
N LYS A 737 53.15 2.88 2.77
CA LYS A 737 54.31 3.63 2.30
C LYS A 737 55.55 2.74 2.18
N SER A 738 55.87 1.99 3.24
CA SER A 738 56.97 1.03 3.23
C SER A 738 56.82 -0.05 2.16
N PHE A 739 55.59 -0.44 1.83
CA PHE A 739 55.33 -1.42 0.78
C PHE A 739 55.63 -0.86 -0.62
N PHE A 740 55.17 0.36 -0.92
CA PHE A 740 55.44 1.00 -2.21
C PHE A 740 56.93 1.33 -2.40
N ASP A 741 57.62 1.78 -1.34
CA ASP A 741 59.08 2.01 -1.37
C ASP A 741 59.87 0.73 -1.74
N GLU A 742 59.43 -0.43 -1.26
CA GLU A 742 60.02 -1.71 -1.61
C GLU A 742 59.64 -2.18 -3.01
N LEU A 743 58.43 -1.88 -3.46
CA LEU A 743 57.91 -2.28 -4.76
C LEU A 743 58.61 -1.51 -5.90
N ILE A 744 58.84 -0.21 -5.72
CA ILE A 744 59.61 0.63 -6.66
C ILE A 744 61.01 0.04 -6.88
N LYS A 745 61.68 -0.40 -5.81
CA LYS A 745 63.02 -1.02 -5.90
C LYS A 745 63.00 -2.32 -6.72
N ASP A 746 62.00 -3.17 -6.50
CA ASP A 746 61.90 -4.45 -7.23
C ASP A 746 61.58 -4.24 -8.72
N VAL A 747 60.71 -3.29 -9.05
CA VAL A 747 60.36 -2.95 -10.44
C VAL A 747 61.54 -2.31 -11.17
N ALA A 748 62.25 -1.36 -10.54
CA ALA A 748 63.43 -0.73 -11.12
C ALA A 748 64.56 -1.74 -11.40
N ALA A 749 64.75 -2.73 -10.51
CA ALA A 749 65.71 -3.81 -10.72
C ALA A 749 65.34 -4.69 -11.93
N ILE A 750 64.05 -4.92 -12.20
CA ILE A 750 63.59 -5.63 -13.39
C ILE A 750 63.87 -4.81 -14.66
N GLN A 751 63.57 -3.50 -14.64
CA GLN A 751 63.82 -2.62 -15.78
C GLN A 751 65.30 -2.60 -16.17
N ASP A 752 66.20 -2.47 -15.20
CA ASP A 752 67.66 -2.49 -15.43
C ASP A 752 68.14 -3.80 -16.06
N LEU A 753 67.62 -4.96 -15.64
CA LEU A 753 67.93 -6.25 -16.25
C LEU A 753 67.46 -6.32 -17.72
N LEU A 754 66.22 -5.91 -17.99
CA LEU A 754 65.66 -5.92 -19.34
C LEU A 754 66.37 -4.94 -20.28
N ASP A 755 66.83 -3.79 -19.77
CA ASP A 755 67.62 -2.81 -20.53
C ASP A 755 68.99 -3.36 -20.91
N LYS A 756 69.67 -4.02 -19.97
CA LYS A 756 70.94 -4.70 -20.23
C LYS A 756 70.80 -5.80 -21.27
N ASP A 757 69.70 -6.55 -21.25
CA ASP A 757 69.39 -7.59 -22.23
C ASP A 757 69.09 -7.03 -23.62
N SER A 758 68.31 -5.94 -23.68
CA SER A 758 68.03 -5.24 -24.94
C SER A 758 69.33 -4.76 -25.60
N LYS A 759 70.18 -4.07 -24.83
CA LYS A 759 71.46 -3.55 -25.33
C LYS A 759 72.38 -4.67 -25.79
N TYR A 760 72.48 -5.75 -25.02
CA TYR A 760 73.26 -6.93 -25.39
C TYR A 760 72.80 -7.55 -26.71
N LEU A 761 71.48 -7.70 -26.91
CA LEU A 761 70.90 -8.22 -28.15
C LEU A 761 71.03 -7.28 -29.35
N ASP A 762 71.24 -5.98 -29.12
CA ASP A 762 71.55 -5.01 -30.18
C ASP A 762 72.99 -5.11 -30.67
N GLU A 763 73.93 -5.28 -29.76
CA GLU A 763 75.38 -5.27 -30.04
C GLU A 763 75.91 -6.66 -30.45
N HIS A 764 75.17 -7.74 -30.20
CA HIS A 764 75.65 -9.10 -30.44
C HIS A 764 75.82 -9.42 -31.94
N LYS A 765 77.02 -9.88 -32.34
CA LYS A 765 77.40 -10.15 -33.74
C LYS A 765 76.41 -11.06 -34.50
N ALA A 766 75.93 -12.14 -33.87
CA ALA A 766 74.97 -13.05 -34.49
C ALA A 766 73.56 -12.43 -34.65
N MET A 767 73.19 -11.47 -33.79
CA MET A 767 71.92 -10.75 -33.88
C MET A 767 71.97 -9.65 -34.94
N ILE A 768 73.11 -8.97 -35.08
CA ILE A 768 73.35 -8.01 -36.18
C ILE A 768 73.26 -8.74 -37.52
N LYS A 769 73.95 -9.87 -37.67
CA LYS A 769 73.89 -10.67 -38.90
C LYS A 769 72.49 -11.22 -39.18
N MET A 770 71.74 -11.64 -38.15
CA MET A 770 70.34 -12.04 -38.30
C MET A 770 69.47 -10.88 -38.81
N ARG A 771 69.67 -9.66 -38.30
CA ARG A 771 68.96 -8.45 -38.76
C ARG A 771 69.21 -8.16 -40.24
N GLU A 772 70.48 -8.21 -40.67
CA GLU A 772 70.87 -8.03 -42.07
C GLU A 772 70.20 -9.08 -42.96
N LEU A 773 70.23 -10.36 -42.56
CA LEU A 773 69.59 -11.45 -43.31
C LEU A 773 68.07 -11.33 -43.38
N LEU A 774 67.40 -10.79 -42.35
CA LEU A 774 65.95 -10.52 -42.38
C LEU A 774 65.60 -9.37 -43.33
N GLN A 775 66.42 -8.33 -43.40
CA GLN A 775 66.25 -7.24 -44.36
C GLN A 775 66.44 -7.75 -45.79
N GLU A 776 67.47 -8.56 -46.04
CA GLU A 776 67.70 -9.18 -47.34
C GLU A 776 66.58 -10.17 -47.71
N GLU A 777 66.10 -10.99 -46.77
CA GLU A 777 64.94 -11.85 -46.98
C GLU A 777 63.71 -11.04 -47.45
N THR A 778 63.45 -9.91 -46.79
CA THR A 778 62.31 -9.04 -47.13
C THR A 778 62.43 -8.50 -48.55
N LYS A 779 63.62 -8.02 -48.95
CA LYS A 779 63.89 -7.56 -50.32
C LYS A 779 63.73 -8.67 -51.34
N VAL A 780 64.27 -9.86 -51.06
CA VAL A 780 64.18 -11.03 -51.95
C VAL A 780 62.72 -11.52 -52.09
N ARG A 781 61.93 -11.53 -51.01
CA ARG A 781 60.50 -11.86 -51.08
C ARG A 781 59.70 -10.86 -51.92
N GLN A 782 59.98 -9.56 -51.79
CA GLN A 782 59.38 -8.54 -52.66
C GLN A 782 59.77 -8.74 -54.13
N LYS A 783 61.04 -9.07 -54.38
CA LYS A 783 61.55 -9.40 -55.72
C LYS A 783 60.89 -10.66 -56.29
N ILE A 784 60.69 -11.70 -55.48
CA ILE A 784 59.96 -12.91 -55.89
C ILE A 784 58.52 -12.56 -56.25
N LYS A 785 57.85 -11.71 -55.46
CA LYS A 785 56.47 -11.27 -55.73
C LYS A 785 56.35 -10.52 -57.06
N SER A 786 57.31 -9.62 -57.35
CA SER A 786 57.31 -8.88 -58.63
C SER A 786 57.66 -9.79 -59.81
N LEU A 787 58.64 -10.70 -59.66
CA LEU A 787 59.01 -11.67 -60.68
C LEU A 787 57.91 -12.70 -60.93
N SER A 788 57.18 -13.15 -59.90
CA SER A 788 56.07 -14.08 -60.07
C SER A 788 54.93 -13.45 -60.86
N GLN A 789 54.65 -12.15 -60.62
CA GLN A 789 53.65 -11.42 -61.40
C GLN A 789 54.08 -11.31 -62.87
N LYS A 790 55.32 -10.86 -63.11
CA LYS A 790 55.90 -10.80 -64.47
C LYS A 790 55.88 -12.14 -65.21
N THR A 791 56.08 -13.25 -64.49
CA THR A 791 56.07 -14.60 -65.07
C THR A 791 54.64 -15.03 -65.45
N ILE A 792 53.63 -14.67 -64.67
CA ILE A 792 52.20 -14.94 -64.98
C ILE A 792 51.77 -14.12 -66.21
N ASP A 793 52.17 -12.85 -66.26
CA ASP A 793 51.79 -11.92 -67.32
C ASP A 793 52.46 -12.26 -68.68
N SER A 794 53.58 -13.00 -68.67
CA SER A 794 54.33 -13.43 -69.86
C SER A 794 53.97 -14.84 -70.37
N SER A 795 52.84 -15.41 -69.94
CA SER A 795 52.42 -16.79 -70.27
C SER A 795 52.23 -17.11 -71.76
N LEU A 796 52.22 -16.11 -72.64
CA LEU A 796 52.09 -16.24 -74.10
C LEU A 796 53.28 -15.63 -74.89
N SER A 797 54.37 -15.20 -74.23
CA SER A 797 55.56 -14.63 -74.88
C SER A 797 56.79 -15.55 -74.82
N GLU A 798 57.74 -15.37 -75.75
CA GLU A 798 59.02 -16.11 -75.76
C GLU A 798 59.87 -15.87 -74.49
N ASP A 799 59.62 -14.79 -73.74
CA ASP A 799 60.36 -14.41 -72.53
C ASP A 799 59.99 -15.23 -71.27
N LEU A 800 58.99 -16.12 -71.35
CA LEU A 800 58.52 -16.92 -70.21
C LEU A 800 59.65 -17.75 -69.57
N GLY A 801 60.54 -18.32 -70.41
CA GLY A 801 61.67 -19.12 -69.96
C GLY A 801 62.69 -18.33 -69.13
N GLU A 802 62.99 -17.09 -69.53
CA GLU A 802 63.92 -16.22 -68.80
C GLU A 802 63.34 -15.74 -67.47
N ASN A 803 62.05 -15.38 -67.46
CA ASN A 803 61.36 -14.96 -66.23
C ASN A 803 61.26 -16.10 -65.20
N PHE A 804 60.99 -17.34 -65.65
CA PHE A 804 61.01 -18.51 -64.77
C PHE A 804 62.39 -18.77 -64.16
N LYS A 805 63.47 -18.61 -64.95
CA LYS A 805 64.85 -18.74 -64.47
C LYS A 805 65.16 -17.69 -63.40
N ALA A 806 64.86 -16.42 -63.67
CA ALA A 806 65.08 -15.32 -62.71
C ALA A 806 64.26 -15.49 -61.41
N LEU A 807 63.01 -15.97 -61.51
CA LEU A 807 62.18 -16.30 -60.35
C LEU A 807 62.77 -17.45 -59.54
N ASN A 808 63.27 -18.49 -60.20
CA ASN A 808 63.87 -19.65 -59.51
C ASN A 808 65.20 -19.28 -58.85
N ASP A 809 66.02 -18.43 -59.47
CA ASP A 809 67.25 -17.90 -58.88
C ASP A 809 66.94 -17.05 -57.63
N ALA A 810 65.91 -16.20 -57.67
CA ALA A 810 65.45 -15.45 -56.50
C ALA A 810 64.93 -16.37 -55.38
N ARG A 811 64.21 -17.45 -55.72
CA ARG A 811 63.78 -18.49 -54.74
C ARG A 811 64.97 -19.23 -54.13
N LYS A 812 66.01 -19.53 -54.92
CA LYS A 812 67.26 -20.14 -54.44
C LYS A 812 68.00 -19.21 -53.49
N GLN A 813 68.09 -17.93 -53.81
CA GLN A 813 68.64 -16.90 -52.93
C GLN A 813 67.87 -16.82 -51.61
N LEU A 814 66.53 -16.81 -51.66
CA LEU A 814 65.69 -16.85 -50.45
C LEU A 814 65.97 -18.10 -49.60
N SER A 815 66.07 -19.27 -50.22
CA SER A 815 66.37 -20.53 -49.52
C SER A 815 67.74 -20.51 -48.83
N GLN A 816 68.75 -19.92 -49.47
CA GLN A 816 70.08 -19.74 -48.89
C GLN A 816 70.05 -18.81 -47.69
N SER A 817 69.37 -17.66 -47.81
CA SER A 817 69.18 -16.72 -46.70
C SER A 817 68.44 -17.37 -45.52
N ILE A 818 67.38 -18.14 -45.77
CA ILE A 818 66.65 -18.85 -44.70
C ILE A 818 67.53 -19.90 -44.01
N THR A 819 68.33 -20.63 -44.78
CA THR A 819 69.26 -21.65 -44.22
C THR A 819 70.36 -20.99 -43.38
N GLU A 820 70.87 -19.85 -43.83
CA GLU A 820 71.85 -19.06 -43.08
C GLU A 820 71.25 -18.48 -41.80
N GLN A 821 70.01 -17.96 -41.83
CA GLN A 821 69.28 -17.53 -40.64
C GLN A 821 69.08 -18.68 -39.64
N ASP A 822 68.71 -19.88 -40.11
CA ASP A 822 68.55 -21.06 -39.24
C ASP A 822 69.89 -21.48 -38.62
N SER A 823 71.00 -21.37 -39.37
CA SER A 823 72.35 -21.70 -38.88
C SER A 823 72.82 -20.77 -37.75
N LEU A 824 72.32 -19.53 -37.69
CA LEU A 824 72.65 -18.59 -36.62
C LEU A 824 72.03 -18.99 -35.27
N ARG A 825 70.98 -19.82 -35.28
CA ARG A 825 70.30 -20.32 -34.07
C ARG A 825 69.77 -19.19 -33.15
N THR A 826 69.42 -18.03 -33.74
CA THR A 826 69.01 -16.81 -33.01
C THR A 826 67.52 -16.46 -33.11
N ARG A 827 66.70 -17.25 -33.82
CA ARG A 827 65.27 -16.95 -34.08
C ARG A 827 64.44 -16.72 -32.80
N GLY A 828 64.70 -17.46 -31.72
CA GLY A 828 64.01 -17.26 -30.44
C GLY A 828 64.38 -15.93 -29.76
N PHE A 829 65.65 -15.55 -29.80
CA PHE A 829 66.15 -14.28 -29.26
C PHE A 829 65.66 -13.08 -30.05
N GLN A 830 65.51 -13.24 -31.37
CA GLN A 830 64.93 -12.20 -32.23
C GLN A 830 63.46 -11.92 -31.88
N LYS A 831 62.65 -12.96 -31.66
CA LYS A 831 61.26 -12.79 -31.20
C LYS A 831 61.17 -12.13 -29.83
N PHE A 832 62.04 -12.51 -28.90
CA PHE A 832 62.09 -11.87 -27.59
C PHE A 832 62.48 -10.40 -27.69
N LYS A 833 63.48 -10.07 -28.52
CA LYS A 833 63.89 -8.71 -28.81
C LYS A 833 62.76 -7.85 -29.38
N GLU A 834 61.95 -8.41 -30.28
CA GLU A 834 60.77 -7.73 -30.83
C GLU A 834 59.71 -7.45 -29.75
N SER A 835 59.63 -8.29 -28.71
CA SER A 835 58.70 -8.09 -27.58
C SER A 835 59.22 -7.20 -26.45
N LEU A 836 60.55 -6.99 -26.35
CA LEU A 836 61.18 -6.22 -25.28
C LEU A 836 60.61 -4.79 -25.13
N PRO A 837 60.34 -4.02 -26.20
CA PRO A 837 59.76 -2.67 -26.06
C PRO A 837 58.42 -2.67 -25.32
N MET A 838 57.51 -3.59 -25.65
CA MET A 838 56.21 -3.70 -24.99
C MET A 838 56.35 -4.17 -23.54
N ILE A 839 57.28 -5.07 -23.27
CA ILE A 839 57.55 -5.55 -21.90
C ILE A 839 58.11 -4.41 -21.04
N LYS A 840 59.05 -3.63 -21.58
CA LYS A 840 59.63 -2.48 -20.89
C LYS A 840 58.60 -1.40 -20.58
N GLU A 841 57.76 -1.05 -21.56
CA GLU A 841 56.65 -0.10 -21.38
C GLU A 841 55.74 -0.53 -20.23
N LYS A 842 55.38 -1.82 -20.15
CA LYS A 842 54.58 -2.35 -19.03
C LYS A 842 55.27 -2.20 -17.67
N TYR A 843 56.59 -2.38 -17.60
CA TYR A 843 57.33 -2.19 -16.35
C TYR A 843 57.56 -0.70 -16.00
N GLU A 844 57.66 0.18 -16.99
CA GLU A 844 57.63 1.64 -16.80
C GLU A 844 56.30 2.09 -16.20
N THR A 845 55.17 1.66 -16.77
CA THR A 845 53.85 1.94 -16.20
C THR A 845 53.69 1.34 -14.80
N LEU A 846 54.23 0.14 -14.54
CA LEU A 846 54.23 -0.44 -13.19
C LEU A 846 55.02 0.43 -12.20
N ASN A 847 56.15 1.02 -12.62
CA ASN A 847 56.91 1.92 -11.76
C ASN A 847 56.15 3.23 -11.49
N GLU A 848 55.56 3.84 -12.51
CA GLU A 848 54.73 5.04 -12.37
C GLU A 848 53.54 4.82 -11.42
N LEU A 849 52.82 3.70 -11.58
CA LEU A 849 51.70 3.34 -10.70
C LEU A 849 52.16 3.11 -9.26
N ALA A 850 53.37 2.59 -9.06
CA ALA A 850 53.97 2.43 -7.73
C ALA A 850 54.33 3.78 -7.08
N GLU A 851 54.88 4.72 -7.85
CA GLU A 851 55.20 6.09 -7.38
C GLU A 851 53.92 6.88 -7.03
N LEU A 852 52.84 6.66 -7.80
CA LEU A 852 51.52 7.23 -7.54
C LEU A 852 50.75 6.54 -6.39
N ASN A 853 51.30 5.48 -5.80
CA ASN A 853 50.65 4.63 -4.80
C ASN A 853 49.30 4.01 -5.26
N ASP A 854 49.12 3.78 -6.56
CA ASP A 854 47.90 3.16 -7.10
C ASP A 854 47.99 1.62 -7.09
N LEU A 855 47.56 1.03 -5.97
CA LEU A 855 47.62 -0.42 -5.77
C LEU A 855 46.72 -1.21 -6.73
N ASN A 856 45.59 -0.63 -7.14
CA ASN A 856 44.57 -1.34 -7.89
C ASN A 856 45.02 -1.52 -9.34
N GLU A 857 45.37 -0.43 -10.01
CA GLU A 857 45.87 -0.47 -11.39
C GLU A 857 47.22 -1.21 -11.46
N PHE A 858 48.08 -1.01 -10.46
CA PHE A 858 49.34 -1.76 -10.36
C PHE A 858 49.08 -3.27 -10.37
N ASN A 859 48.18 -3.77 -9.52
CA ASN A 859 47.90 -5.20 -9.41
C ASN A 859 47.27 -5.78 -10.69
N VAL A 860 46.43 -5.02 -11.38
CA VAL A 860 45.83 -5.43 -12.66
C VAL A 860 46.91 -5.58 -13.73
N LEU A 861 47.75 -4.56 -13.90
CA LEU A 861 48.82 -4.60 -14.88
C LEU A 861 49.84 -5.70 -14.55
N PHE A 862 50.22 -5.83 -13.27
CA PHE A 862 51.19 -6.81 -12.80
C PHE A 862 50.74 -8.26 -13.08
N LYS A 863 49.46 -8.56 -12.87
CA LYS A 863 48.87 -9.88 -13.17
C LYS A 863 48.93 -10.26 -14.64
N ASN A 864 48.94 -9.26 -15.53
CA ASN A 864 49.04 -9.49 -16.97
C ASN A 864 50.50 -9.59 -17.42
N THR A 865 51.40 -8.82 -16.83
CA THR A 865 52.83 -8.76 -17.19
C THR A 865 53.62 -9.96 -16.67
N TYR A 866 53.37 -10.41 -15.42
CA TYR A 866 54.14 -11.51 -14.81
C TYR A 866 54.06 -12.84 -15.59
N PRO A 867 52.87 -13.33 -16.04
CA PRO A 867 52.79 -14.54 -16.84
C PRO A 867 53.51 -14.46 -18.19
N GLU A 868 53.61 -13.27 -18.78
CA GLU A 868 54.29 -13.06 -20.06
C GLU A 868 55.81 -13.28 -19.92
N ILE A 869 56.44 -12.71 -18.89
CA ILE A 869 57.84 -12.97 -18.55
C ILE A 869 58.08 -14.45 -18.29
N PHE A 870 57.20 -15.09 -17.52
CA PHE A 870 57.32 -16.51 -17.21
C PHE A 870 57.26 -17.38 -18.47
N ARG A 871 56.40 -17.02 -19.44
CA ARG A 871 56.35 -17.66 -20.77
C ARG A 871 57.64 -17.47 -21.55
N TRP A 872 58.21 -16.27 -21.55
CA TRP A 872 59.49 -16.01 -22.22
C TRP A 872 60.62 -16.84 -21.61
N GLN A 873 60.74 -16.87 -20.28
CA GLN A 873 61.69 -17.74 -19.58
C GLN A 873 61.50 -19.22 -19.96
N GLY A 874 60.26 -19.71 -19.98
CA GLY A 874 59.95 -21.08 -20.40
C GLY A 874 60.30 -21.36 -21.86
N SER A 875 60.06 -20.41 -22.75
CA SER A 875 60.37 -20.52 -24.18
C SER A 875 61.89 -20.57 -24.44
N MET A 876 62.68 -19.80 -23.68
CA MET A 876 64.13 -19.81 -23.78
C MET A 876 64.73 -21.15 -23.32
N ARG A 877 64.11 -21.82 -22.35
CA ARG A 877 64.56 -23.14 -21.88
C ARG A 877 64.16 -24.30 -22.80
N SER A 878 62.99 -24.21 -23.42
CA SER A 878 62.40 -25.32 -24.18
C SER A 878 62.78 -25.33 -25.67
N THR A 879 63.28 -24.23 -26.21
CA THR A 879 63.68 -24.16 -27.61
C THR A 879 64.99 -24.92 -27.83
N ARG A 880 64.90 -26.09 -28.47
CA ARG A 880 66.06 -26.88 -28.90
C ARG A 880 66.85 -26.12 -29.97
N ASN A 881 68.17 -26.32 -30.03
CA ASN A 881 69.03 -25.83 -31.10
C ASN A 881 69.24 -24.28 -31.11
N GLN A 882 69.34 -23.64 -29.93
CA GLN A 882 69.67 -22.21 -29.81
C GLN A 882 71.18 -21.96 -29.61
N ARG A 883 71.62 -20.71 -29.78
CA ARG A 883 72.98 -20.26 -29.47
C ARG A 883 73.22 -20.21 -27.95
N GLU A 884 74.24 -20.91 -27.46
CA GLU A 884 74.49 -21.11 -26.03
C GLU A 884 74.92 -19.83 -25.29
N ASP A 885 75.73 -18.98 -25.93
CA ASP A 885 76.23 -17.72 -25.37
C ASP A 885 75.09 -16.73 -25.02
N ILE A 886 74.18 -16.52 -25.97
CA ILE A 886 73.00 -15.67 -25.76
C ILE A 886 72.01 -16.35 -24.81
N GLY A 887 71.78 -17.66 -24.99
CA GLY A 887 70.81 -18.42 -24.22
C GLY A 887 71.12 -18.49 -22.73
N ASN A 888 72.40 -18.69 -22.37
CA ASN A 888 72.82 -18.79 -20.97
C ASN A 888 72.61 -17.48 -20.20
N ARG A 889 72.99 -16.34 -20.80
CA ARG A 889 72.82 -15.03 -20.19
C ARG A 889 71.35 -14.66 -20.04
N LEU A 890 70.58 -14.68 -21.12
CA LEU A 890 69.16 -14.30 -21.07
C LEU A 890 68.34 -15.21 -20.16
N ASN A 891 68.64 -16.50 -20.09
CA ASN A 891 67.95 -17.41 -19.16
C ASN A 891 68.29 -17.11 -17.69
N GLN A 892 69.51 -16.66 -17.41
CA GLN A 892 69.90 -16.21 -16.06
C GLN A 892 69.20 -14.90 -15.69
N ASP A 893 69.21 -13.90 -16.57
CA ASP A 893 68.60 -12.60 -16.34
C ASP A 893 67.06 -12.73 -16.23
N LEU A 894 66.41 -13.49 -17.12
CA LEU A 894 64.98 -13.81 -17.02
C LEU A 894 64.62 -14.63 -15.76
N LYS A 895 65.54 -15.47 -15.26
CA LYS A 895 65.33 -16.17 -13.98
C LYS A 895 65.32 -15.19 -12.81
N GLU A 896 66.17 -14.18 -12.85
CA GLU A 896 66.20 -13.13 -11.83
C GLU A 896 64.98 -12.22 -11.92
N VAL A 897 64.54 -11.86 -13.13
CA VAL A 897 63.27 -11.13 -13.33
C VAL A 897 62.06 -11.93 -12.80
N THR A 898 61.99 -13.23 -13.05
CA THR A 898 60.93 -14.09 -12.46
C THR A 898 61.02 -14.13 -10.93
N ARG A 899 62.23 -14.16 -10.35
CA ARG A 899 62.43 -14.12 -8.89
C ARG A 899 61.90 -12.81 -8.30
N LEU A 900 62.26 -11.66 -8.87
CA LEU A 900 61.80 -10.34 -8.45
C LEU A 900 60.28 -10.20 -8.56
N ASN A 901 59.68 -10.64 -9.67
CA ASN A 901 58.22 -10.67 -9.78
C ASN A 901 57.57 -11.58 -8.72
N SER A 902 58.17 -12.72 -8.39
CA SER A 902 57.65 -13.55 -7.31
C SER A 902 57.70 -12.85 -5.95
N GLU A 903 58.71 -12.02 -5.69
CA GLU A 903 58.79 -11.20 -4.46
C GLU A 903 57.71 -10.13 -4.45
N ILE A 904 57.48 -9.41 -5.56
CA ILE A 904 56.37 -8.45 -5.70
C ILE A 904 55.03 -9.14 -5.41
N SER A 905 54.78 -10.32 -5.98
CA SER A 905 53.55 -11.08 -5.72
C SER A 905 53.40 -11.50 -4.25
N LYS A 906 54.49 -11.87 -3.56
CA LYS A 906 54.46 -12.21 -2.13
C LYS A 906 54.17 -10.98 -1.28
N LYS A 907 54.78 -9.84 -1.60
CA LYS A 907 54.57 -8.55 -0.91
C LYS A 907 53.12 -8.07 -1.08
N LEU A 908 52.54 -8.19 -2.28
CA LEU A 908 51.11 -7.91 -2.51
C LEU A 908 50.22 -8.81 -1.65
N GLY A 909 50.54 -10.10 -1.55
CA GLY A 909 49.81 -11.06 -0.72
C GLY A 909 49.98 -10.86 0.79
N SER A 910 51.11 -10.32 1.25
CA SER A 910 51.33 -9.99 2.66
C SER A 910 50.62 -8.70 3.05
N LEU A 911 50.63 -7.69 2.18
CA LEU A 911 49.85 -6.46 2.36
C LEU A 911 48.36 -6.79 2.46
N LYS A 912 47.80 -7.55 1.50
CA LYS A 912 46.38 -7.97 1.53
C LYS A 912 45.99 -8.60 2.88
N ARG A 913 46.80 -9.52 3.41
CA ARG A 913 46.53 -10.18 4.69
C ARG A 913 46.60 -9.22 5.88
N LYS A 914 47.52 -8.25 5.87
CA LYS A 914 47.60 -7.19 6.90
C LYS A 914 46.39 -6.26 6.85
N ILE A 915 45.87 -5.95 5.66
CA ILE A 915 44.65 -5.16 5.47
C ILE A 915 43.42 -5.93 5.99
N GLU A 916 43.34 -7.24 5.74
CA GLU A 916 42.20 -8.07 6.13
C GLU A 916 42.20 -8.46 7.63
N SER A 917 43.36 -8.46 8.31
CA SER A 917 43.44 -8.75 9.74
C SER A 917 43.04 -7.52 10.58
N ASN A 918 41.79 -7.46 11.03
CA ASN A 918 41.31 -6.53 12.06
C ASN A 918 42.07 -6.77 13.38
N ASN A 919 43.20 -6.08 13.61
CA ASN A 919 44.01 -6.28 14.81
C ASN A 919 43.53 -5.42 15.99
N PRO A 920 43.08 -6.02 17.11
CA PRO A 920 42.80 -5.32 18.37
C PRO A 920 44.09 -4.96 19.16
N SER A 921 45.27 -5.31 18.66
CA SER A 921 46.55 -5.22 19.38
C SER A 921 47.15 -3.82 19.55
N PHE A 922 46.42 -2.75 19.19
CA PHE A 922 46.91 -1.37 19.22
C PHE A 922 46.48 -0.57 20.45
N LEU A 923 45.75 -1.17 21.38
CA LEU A 923 45.36 -0.51 22.63
C LEU A 923 46.53 -0.47 23.62
N GLY A 924 46.83 0.72 24.14
CA GLY A 924 47.79 0.87 25.24
C GLY A 924 47.26 0.25 26.55
N GLU A 925 48.15 -0.09 27.48
CA GLU A 925 47.77 -0.67 28.78
C GLU A 925 46.86 0.26 29.60
N GLN A 926 47.03 1.59 29.46
CA GLN A 926 46.14 2.57 30.07
C GLN A 926 44.72 2.51 29.49
N ASP A 927 44.59 2.39 28.17
CA ASP A 927 43.28 2.32 27.51
C ASP A 927 42.56 1.01 27.84
N LYS A 928 43.30 -0.12 27.92
CA LYS A 928 42.76 -1.40 28.39
C LYS A 928 42.27 -1.34 29.84
N SER A 929 43.03 -0.68 30.72
CA SER A 929 42.63 -0.45 32.11
C SER A 929 41.36 0.41 32.17
N GLN A 930 41.27 1.45 31.36
CA GLN A 930 40.08 2.31 31.26
C GLN A 930 38.86 1.53 30.75
N LEU A 931 39.00 0.70 29.70
CA LEU A 931 37.92 -0.15 29.20
C LEU A 931 37.41 -1.14 30.27
N ASN A 932 38.29 -1.68 31.10
CA ASN A 932 37.87 -2.53 32.22
C ASN A 932 37.06 -1.75 33.27
N LYS A 933 37.45 -0.51 33.58
CA LYS A 933 36.67 0.36 34.49
C LYS A 933 35.30 0.68 33.91
N LEU A 934 35.21 0.98 32.61
CA LEU A 934 33.94 1.20 31.92
C LEU A 934 33.07 -0.08 31.93
N ALA A 935 33.67 -1.25 31.74
CA ALA A 935 32.96 -2.52 31.85
C ALA A 935 32.40 -2.78 33.26
N ASP A 936 33.11 -2.37 34.31
CA ASP A 936 32.59 -2.47 35.69
C ASP A 936 31.43 -1.49 35.95
N GLN A 937 31.42 -0.32 35.31
CA GLN A 937 30.28 0.60 35.34
C GLN A 937 29.06 0.02 34.60
N GLU A 938 29.26 -0.59 33.42
CA GLU A 938 28.21 -1.34 32.69
C GLU A 938 27.59 -2.44 33.55
N LYS A 939 28.42 -3.16 34.32
CA LYS A 939 27.97 -4.19 35.26
C LYS A 939 27.10 -3.62 36.39
N GLU A 940 27.50 -2.51 36.99
CA GLU A 940 26.70 -1.84 38.03
C GLU A 940 25.34 -1.39 37.49
N MET A 941 25.33 -0.75 36.32
CA MET A 941 24.10 -0.30 35.65
C MET A 941 23.21 -1.49 35.25
N SER A 942 23.81 -2.63 34.85
CA SER A 942 23.07 -3.86 34.58
C SER A 942 22.33 -4.36 35.82
N GLN A 943 22.95 -4.30 36.99
CA GLN A 943 22.33 -4.72 38.25
C GLN A 943 21.19 -3.76 38.65
N GLN A 944 21.41 -2.45 38.54
CA GLN A 944 20.35 -1.45 38.74
C GLN A 944 19.18 -1.64 37.76
N SER A 945 19.47 -1.99 36.51
CA SER A 945 18.45 -2.28 35.50
C SER A 945 17.61 -3.52 35.86
N LYS A 946 18.25 -4.55 36.41
CA LYS A 946 17.58 -5.76 36.89
C LYS A 946 16.66 -5.45 38.08
N GLU A 947 17.12 -4.68 39.05
CA GLU A 947 16.29 -4.27 40.20
C GLU A 947 15.05 -3.48 39.75
N MET A 948 15.22 -2.61 38.77
CA MET A 948 14.12 -1.83 38.22
C MET A 948 13.15 -2.68 37.38
N LYS A 949 13.66 -3.68 36.65
CA LYS A 949 12.84 -4.71 35.99
C LYS A 949 11.92 -5.42 36.98
N ASP A 950 12.48 -5.86 38.10
CA ASP A 950 11.75 -6.59 39.14
C ASP A 950 10.72 -5.68 39.85
N LEU A 951 11.10 -4.42 40.12
CA LEU A 951 10.18 -3.40 40.63
C LEU A 951 9.00 -3.18 39.68
N PHE A 952 9.24 -2.93 38.39
CA PHE A 952 8.17 -2.70 37.42
C PHE A 952 7.28 -3.93 37.21
N ASN A 953 7.83 -5.14 37.32
CA ASN A 953 7.02 -6.36 37.31
C ASN A 953 6.07 -6.39 38.52
N LYS A 954 6.58 -6.08 39.71
CA LYS A 954 5.76 -6.02 40.93
C LYS A 954 4.69 -4.93 40.84
N MET A 955 5.06 -3.74 40.37
CA MET A 955 4.11 -2.64 40.18
C MET A 955 3.03 -2.98 39.15
N ASN A 956 3.37 -3.60 38.02
CA ASN A 956 2.39 -4.04 37.02
C ASN A 956 1.44 -5.13 37.58
N GLN A 957 1.94 -6.04 38.42
CA GLN A 957 1.09 -7.05 39.08
C GLN A 957 0.09 -6.41 40.06
N GLN A 958 0.48 -5.33 40.73
CA GLN A 958 -0.38 -4.60 41.65
C GLN A 958 -1.34 -3.66 40.91
N ASN A 959 -0.87 -3.03 39.82
CA ASN A 959 -1.66 -2.12 39.00
C ASN A 959 -1.59 -2.52 37.51
N PRO A 960 -2.63 -3.20 36.97
CA PRO A 960 -2.70 -3.65 35.58
C PRO A 960 -2.70 -2.54 34.53
N MET A 961 -2.88 -1.27 34.94
CA MET A 961 -2.79 -0.10 34.04
C MET A 961 -1.35 0.27 33.70
N LEU A 962 -0.37 -0.16 34.50
CA LEU A 962 1.03 0.07 34.19
C LEU A 962 1.46 -0.82 33.03
N PRO A 963 2.13 -0.30 31.99
CA PRO A 963 2.51 -1.11 30.84
C PRO A 963 3.54 -2.19 31.21
N PRO A 964 3.34 -3.45 30.79
CA PRO A 964 4.35 -4.49 30.97
C PRO A 964 5.62 -4.24 30.16
N SER A 965 5.59 -3.30 29.21
CA SER A 965 6.75 -2.85 28.46
C SER A 965 7.81 -2.19 29.35
N LEU A 966 7.43 -1.60 30.49
CA LEU A 966 8.39 -1.00 31.42
C LEU A 966 9.42 -2.02 31.89
N SER A 967 8.94 -3.17 32.39
CA SER A 967 9.83 -4.26 32.81
C SER A 967 10.58 -4.87 31.62
N LYS A 968 9.91 -5.08 30.48
CA LYS A 968 10.55 -5.62 29.27
C LYS A 968 11.69 -4.74 28.74
N ASN A 969 11.51 -3.42 28.76
CA ASN A 969 12.54 -2.48 28.34
C ASN A 969 13.72 -2.49 29.31
N MET A 970 13.48 -2.63 30.61
CA MET A 970 14.56 -2.81 31.58
C MET A 970 15.28 -4.15 31.44
N ASP A 971 14.59 -5.23 31.07
CA ASP A 971 15.22 -6.51 30.71
C ASP A 971 16.11 -6.39 29.46
N ASN A 972 15.66 -5.61 28.47
CA ASN A 972 16.48 -5.30 27.30
C ASN A 972 17.69 -4.44 27.66
N ALA A 973 17.53 -3.45 28.54
CA ALA A 973 18.63 -2.65 29.05
C ALA A 973 19.66 -3.55 29.76
N GLU A 974 19.23 -4.37 30.73
CA GLU A 974 20.07 -5.33 31.46
C GLU A 974 20.89 -6.20 30.49
N ARG A 975 20.24 -6.85 29.51
CA ARG A 975 20.93 -7.72 28.55
C ARG A 975 21.92 -6.95 27.67
N ASN A 976 21.60 -5.73 27.25
CA ASN A 976 22.51 -4.93 26.43
C ASN A 976 23.72 -4.42 27.24
N LEU A 977 23.53 -4.06 28.51
CA LEU A 977 24.59 -3.67 29.44
C LEU A 977 25.55 -4.86 29.72
N GLN A 978 25.02 -6.07 29.93
CA GLN A 978 25.85 -7.29 30.06
C GLN A 978 26.67 -7.58 28.79
N ASN A 979 26.06 -7.36 27.62
CA ASN A 979 26.76 -7.51 26.35
C ASN A 979 27.85 -6.43 26.18
N ALA A 980 27.57 -5.18 26.58
CA ALA A 980 28.56 -4.10 26.58
C ALA A 980 29.73 -4.45 27.51
N GLU A 981 29.47 -4.85 28.77
CA GLU A 981 30.47 -5.32 29.72
C GLU A 981 31.39 -6.38 29.09
N SER A 982 30.81 -7.47 28.55
CA SER A 982 31.58 -8.56 27.94
C SER A 982 32.42 -8.10 26.75
N ARG A 983 31.89 -7.19 25.93
CA ARG A 983 32.56 -6.67 24.73
C ARG A 983 33.68 -5.70 25.07
N LEU A 984 33.50 -4.86 26.09
CA LEU A 984 34.56 -3.98 26.59
C LEU A 984 35.70 -4.80 27.20
N LYS A 985 35.40 -5.83 28.01
CA LYS A 985 36.40 -6.76 28.56
C LYS A 985 37.16 -7.53 27.47
N SER A 986 36.48 -7.90 26.39
CA SER A 986 37.09 -8.55 25.22
C SER A 986 37.67 -7.57 24.19
N GLN A 987 37.77 -6.27 24.52
CA GLN A 987 38.37 -5.22 23.69
C GLN A 987 37.68 -5.04 22.34
N GLN A 988 36.41 -5.45 22.23
CA GLN A 988 35.58 -5.28 21.04
C GLN A 988 34.86 -3.92 21.08
N ILE A 989 35.63 -2.82 21.10
CA ILE A 989 35.14 -1.46 21.40
C ILE A 989 33.95 -1.05 20.54
N GLN A 990 34.01 -1.25 19.22
CA GLN A 990 32.91 -0.90 18.31
C GLN A 990 31.62 -1.65 18.64
N ARG A 991 31.72 -2.96 18.92
CA ARG A 991 30.56 -3.77 19.28
C ARG A 991 30.07 -3.42 20.70
N GLY A 992 30.98 -3.00 21.57
CA GLY A 992 30.68 -2.43 22.89
C GLY A 992 29.78 -1.21 22.75
N LEU A 993 30.21 -0.21 21.98
CA LEU A 993 29.42 0.99 21.65
C LEU A 993 28.04 0.66 21.09
N ASP A 994 27.93 -0.32 20.19
CA ASP A 994 26.62 -0.73 19.66
C ASP A 994 25.68 -1.27 20.76
N SER A 995 26.23 -2.03 21.72
CA SER A 995 25.50 -2.55 22.88
C SER A 995 25.13 -1.43 23.86
N GLU A 996 26.07 -0.55 24.19
CA GLU A 996 25.87 0.61 25.07
C GLU A 996 24.76 1.52 24.54
N ASN A 997 24.75 1.83 23.24
CA ASN A 997 23.71 2.64 22.61
C ASN A 997 22.32 1.98 22.66
N ARG A 998 22.25 0.65 22.52
CA ARG A 998 20.98 -0.09 22.67
C ARG A 998 20.48 -0.10 24.11
N ALA A 999 21.39 -0.20 25.09
CA ALA A 999 21.06 -0.05 26.49
C ALA A 999 20.50 1.34 26.78
N LEU A 1000 21.19 2.41 26.33
CA LEU A 1000 20.73 3.79 26.47
C LEU A 1000 19.33 4.00 25.89
N LYS A 1001 19.08 3.48 24.69
CA LYS A 1001 17.76 3.56 24.05
C LYS A 1001 16.67 2.91 24.92
N SER A 1002 16.94 1.72 25.46
CA SER A 1002 15.97 1.00 26.31
C SER A 1002 15.68 1.75 27.62
N ILE A 1003 16.70 2.37 28.22
CA ILE A 1003 16.56 3.25 29.40
C ILE A 1003 15.69 4.46 29.07
N GLN A 1004 15.97 5.15 27.95
CA GLN A 1004 15.21 6.32 27.51
C GLN A 1004 13.75 5.99 27.16
N GLU A 1005 13.50 4.88 26.47
CA GLU A 1005 12.14 4.41 26.17
C GLU A 1005 11.34 4.17 27.46
N THR A 1006 11.96 3.55 28.47
CA THR A 1006 11.32 3.34 29.78
C THR A 1006 11.02 4.66 30.48
N LYS A 1007 11.98 5.60 30.51
CA LYS A 1007 11.79 6.92 31.10
C LYS A 1007 10.66 7.70 30.42
N ASN A 1008 10.62 7.67 29.09
CA ASN A 1008 9.59 8.35 28.31
C ASN A 1008 8.20 7.74 28.56
N GLN A 1009 8.10 6.42 28.72
CA GLN A 1009 6.85 5.76 29.10
C GLN A 1009 6.37 6.18 30.50
N LEU A 1010 7.27 6.26 31.48
CA LEU A 1010 6.91 6.74 32.82
C LEU A 1010 6.51 8.22 32.82
N ASN A 1011 7.22 9.07 32.08
CA ASN A 1011 6.85 10.48 31.91
C ASN A 1011 5.50 10.62 31.21
N ALA A 1012 5.20 9.79 30.21
CA ALA A 1012 3.89 9.79 29.55
C ALA A 1012 2.77 9.36 30.51
N LEU A 1013 3.02 8.39 31.40
CA LEU A 1013 2.06 8.01 32.43
C LEU A 1013 1.81 9.16 33.41
N LYS A 1014 2.89 9.78 33.92
CA LYS A 1014 2.84 10.97 34.78
C LYS A 1014 2.08 12.13 34.11
N ASN A 1015 2.34 12.36 32.83
CA ASN A 1015 1.71 13.43 32.08
C ASN A 1015 0.26 13.09 31.71
N SER A 1016 -0.10 11.83 31.48
CA SER A 1016 -1.48 11.43 31.22
C SER A 1016 -2.37 11.61 32.46
N SER A 1017 -1.81 11.48 33.67
CA SER A 1017 -2.51 11.84 34.91
C SER A 1017 -2.58 13.36 35.15
N SER A 1018 -1.67 14.16 34.59
CA SER A 1018 -1.65 15.62 34.81
C SER A 1018 -2.27 16.46 33.69
N GLN A 1019 -2.15 16.07 32.42
CA GLN A 1019 -2.73 16.80 31.28
C GLN A 1019 -4.25 16.69 31.23
N MET A 1020 -4.84 15.59 31.72
CA MET A 1020 -6.30 15.53 31.92
C MET A 1020 -6.75 16.38 33.11
N SER A 1021 -5.90 16.53 34.14
CA SER A 1021 -6.18 17.48 35.25
C SER A 1021 -6.02 18.93 34.81
N ASP A 1022 -5.17 19.25 33.81
CA ASP A 1022 -5.05 20.60 33.24
C ASP A 1022 -6.15 20.95 32.22
N GLN A 1023 -6.85 19.97 31.65
CA GLN A 1023 -8.13 20.23 30.96
C GLN A 1023 -9.24 20.55 31.98
N GLY A 1024 -9.26 19.88 33.13
CA GLY A 1024 -10.09 20.27 34.30
C GLY A 1024 -9.61 21.54 35.02
N LYS A 1025 -8.33 21.93 34.85
CA LYS A 1025 -7.78 23.25 35.21
C LYS A 1025 -7.61 24.13 33.98
N ARG A 1026 -8.51 24.04 33.00
CA ARG A 1026 -9.00 25.31 32.49
C ARG A 1026 -9.59 25.99 33.71
N GLN A 1027 -8.83 26.91 34.31
CA GLN A 1027 -9.47 28.11 34.80
C GLN A 1027 -10.31 28.57 33.61
N THR A 1028 -11.60 28.20 33.59
CA THR A 1028 -12.60 28.96 32.89
C THR A 1028 -12.24 30.39 33.28
N PRO A 1029 -11.74 31.22 32.35
CA PRO A 1029 -11.32 32.57 32.72
C PRO A 1029 -12.53 33.16 33.43
N LEU A 1030 -12.33 33.61 34.67
CA LEU A 1030 -13.37 34.20 35.50
C LEU A 1030 -14.22 35.15 34.63
N ARG A 1031 -15.39 34.69 34.16
CA ARG A 1031 -16.30 35.51 33.35
C ARG A 1031 -17.70 35.63 33.96
N LEU A 1032 -17.85 35.16 35.20
CA LEU A 1032 -18.93 35.55 36.10
C LEU A 1032 -18.43 36.61 37.09
N GLY A 1033 -17.78 37.64 36.56
CA GLY A 1033 -17.43 38.87 37.28
C GLY A 1033 -18.37 40.00 36.87
N THR A 1034 -18.99 40.65 37.85
CA THR A 1034 -19.76 41.89 37.69
C THR A 1034 -18.80 43.04 37.33
N GLY A 1035 -18.40 43.13 36.06
CA GLY A 1035 -17.39 44.08 35.61
C GLY A 1035 -17.84 44.93 34.43
N ASN A 1036 -18.52 46.04 34.73
CA ASN A 1036 -18.58 47.17 33.80
C ASN A 1036 -17.15 47.68 33.54
N ARG A 1037 -16.62 47.52 32.32
CA ARG A 1037 -15.65 48.46 31.75
C ARG A 1037 -15.48 48.33 30.24
N ARG A 1038 -15.81 49.43 29.57
CA ARG A 1038 -15.18 49.86 28.30
C ARG A 1038 -13.67 49.99 28.52
N ASP A 1039 -12.88 49.44 27.62
CA ASP A 1039 -11.92 50.20 26.78
C ASP A 1039 -10.97 49.24 26.03
N SER A 1040 -10.76 49.55 24.75
CA SER A 1040 -9.76 49.04 23.78
C SER A 1040 -10.16 47.81 22.95
#